data_AF-A0A4V1ZXJ2-F1
#
_entry.id   AF-A0A4V1ZXJ2-F1
#
_cell.length_a   1.000
_cell.length_b   1.000
_cell.length_c   1.000
_cell.angle_alpha   90.00
_cell.angle_beta   90.00
_cell.angle_gamma   90.00
#
_symmetry.space_group_name_H-M   'P 1'
#
loop_
_entity.id
_entity.type
_entity.pdbx_description
1 polymer ?
#
loop_
_entity_poly.entity_id
_entity_poly.type
_entity_poly.pdbx_seq_one_letter_code
_entity_poly.pdbx_strand_id
1 'polypeptide(L)'
;MHDNRYWERMMHRIRIAALCGSALMTLTWSAMGHAQDLPVAESTQTTDESEGGEIIVTGSRLRGAAPVGSSVTTLGRAEVELAGAVTTDRLIQQLPQVFDLGVSENSRGQGGGSGNIAYGNTINLRGIGPYATLILVDGHRVVNNSRAFEPSVIPTLGLERVEVVADGASAIYGSDAIAGVVNLIPRRSLNGIEATARYGAGANFDESQFGIAAGKVWSTGQVMVAYEHVYRSALNGSDRDFFRSDQRPFGGNNYAVTRCAPGTLRAGGVVYAMPAQLTQANAASLVAGTTNSCDDLIAQDLFPEQRYDSANATFTQELTPWLSVFADGFYSKRSYKRYPAYFSSTLTVPQTNAFFVRPVGFAGTSYTIDYNFINDLPRDESKGSATNWQVTPGVRIKLPHDWQFEALVSYGKGDDQSDQVRGLNATALNAALTSNNPATAFDPYGLARTSAATLLGISNFVTLSPTLNKFVGYEARLNGTLFSLPGGDVKLAAGYEGQEIRTTLGSARGVVGTPIVYRNFTRRVDSAYAELLVPLFSAENAIPGFQTLTLDAAIRHDRYSDVGKTTNPKFGVNWSPVAGFMLRGSYGTSFRAPLISQIYGNSNNLFGQTYQNPSGGAPLTGFAFSGPNLNLAPEEATTWSLGADLDVTSNLRLTATYWNIEYINQVDSYLADLALLTRESQFAGTGLILRGTAARDRVLQLLAQGVTLARGTFPGGDPNNVTLYVDGRNNNLGQSNTSGLDFTGNWRVPTASIGTFTFNGSGTYLTNYKTAVSPAGTPINKRNTIFNPLKFKARGSVSWDIGPMLAQVTVMHVNGYVNTAITPNQNVTSFTPVDLVLAFDLGKMGASRPFSGITLGIEVRNALDSGPPYVNLAPSSNGSGGYDASGASPIGRVMAASIRAKF
;
A
#
# COMPACT_ATOMS: atom_id res chain seq x y z
N MET A 1 -15.26 34.67 -16.15
CA MET A 1 -14.88 35.50 -14.97
C MET A 1 -14.47 34.67 -13.75
N HIS A 2 -13.83 33.49 -13.92
CA HIS A 2 -13.56 32.55 -12.82
C HIS A 2 -12.08 32.42 -12.39
N ASP A 3 -11.16 33.20 -12.95
CA ASP A 3 -9.70 32.96 -12.83
C ASP A 3 -9.01 33.72 -11.68
N ASN A 4 -9.54 34.87 -11.23
CA ASN A 4 -8.82 35.72 -10.26
C ASN A 4 -8.77 35.15 -8.82
N ARG A 5 -9.72 34.28 -8.44
CA ARG A 5 -9.75 33.68 -7.09
C ARG A 5 -8.71 32.57 -6.91
N TYR A 6 -8.19 32.00 -7.99
CA TYR A 6 -7.11 31.00 -7.97
C TYR A 6 -5.77 31.67 -7.61
N TRP A 7 -5.43 32.76 -8.30
CA TRP A 7 -4.21 33.53 -8.07
C TRP A 7 -4.13 34.16 -6.67
N GLU A 8 -5.23 34.69 -6.14
CA GLU A 8 -5.27 35.25 -4.78
C GLU A 8 -5.06 34.18 -3.70
N ARG A 9 -5.64 32.98 -3.87
CA ARG A 9 -5.43 31.86 -2.94
C ARG A 9 -4.01 31.29 -3.03
N MET A 10 -3.45 31.22 -4.22
CA MET A 10 -2.06 30.81 -4.46
C MET A 10 -1.09 31.81 -3.82
N MET A 11 -1.29 33.12 -4.00
CA MET A 11 -0.47 34.17 -3.39
C MET A 11 -0.60 34.21 -1.86
N HIS A 12 -1.80 33.95 -1.32
CA HIS A 12 -1.99 33.86 0.13
C HIS A 12 -1.28 32.64 0.75
N ARG A 13 -1.23 31.51 0.03
CA ARG A 13 -0.52 30.29 0.47
C ARG A 13 1.00 30.35 0.25
N ILE A 14 1.46 31.01 -0.81
CA ILE A 14 2.89 31.35 -1.03
C ILE A 14 3.40 32.24 0.10
N ARG A 15 2.59 33.19 0.61
CA ARG A 15 2.93 34.00 1.79
C ARG A 15 3.11 33.17 3.05
N ILE A 16 2.35 32.09 3.24
CA ILE A 16 2.50 31.17 4.38
C ILE A 16 3.78 30.33 4.23
N ALA A 17 4.09 29.85 3.02
CA ALA A 17 5.36 29.16 2.74
C ALA A 17 6.58 30.08 2.92
N ALA A 18 6.47 31.35 2.51
CA ALA A 18 7.48 32.38 2.76
C ALA A 18 7.61 32.72 4.25
N LEU A 19 6.50 32.70 5.02
CA LEU A 19 6.51 32.87 6.48
C LEU A 19 7.23 31.71 7.18
N CYS A 20 7.03 30.47 6.75
CA CYS A 20 7.79 29.31 7.24
C CYS A 20 9.28 29.37 6.82
N GLY A 21 9.57 29.83 5.60
CA GLY A 21 10.95 30.09 5.14
C GLY A 21 11.64 31.19 5.96
N SER A 22 10.91 32.24 6.34
CA SER A 22 11.42 33.28 7.24
C SER A 22 11.61 32.79 8.68
N ALA A 23 10.81 31.82 9.14
CA ALA A 23 10.99 31.17 10.45
C ALA A 23 12.30 30.36 10.51
N LEU A 24 12.68 29.69 9.42
CA LEU A 24 13.99 29.05 9.25
C LEU A 24 15.13 30.08 9.28
N MET A 25 14.98 31.24 8.62
CA MET A 25 15.96 32.34 8.71
C MET A 25 16.03 32.96 10.11
N THR A 26 14.95 33.01 10.89
CA THR A 26 15.02 33.48 12.27
C THR A 26 15.66 32.46 13.22
N LEU A 27 15.45 31.15 13.00
CA LEU A 27 16.14 30.09 13.74
C LEU A 27 17.66 30.12 13.50
N THR A 28 18.12 30.53 12.30
CA THR A 28 19.55 30.74 12.04
C THR A 28 20.18 31.88 12.85
N TRP A 29 19.39 32.87 13.32
CA TRP A 29 19.90 33.91 14.23
C TRP A 29 19.86 33.49 15.71
N SER A 30 18.88 32.70 16.13
CA SER A 30 18.74 32.26 17.52
C SER A 30 19.81 31.24 17.94
N ALA A 31 20.22 30.34 17.03
CA ALA A 31 21.24 29.33 17.30
C ALA A 31 22.67 29.90 17.43
N MET A 32 22.90 31.13 16.98
CA MET A 32 24.18 31.83 17.10
C MET A 32 24.45 32.39 18.50
N GLY A 33 23.45 32.45 19.39
CA GLY A 33 23.53 33.12 20.69
C GLY A 33 24.19 32.35 21.84
N HIS A 34 24.59 31.07 21.66
CA HIS A 34 25.04 30.22 22.78
C HIS A 34 26.33 29.41 22.57
N ALA A 35 27.13 29.68 21.52
CA ALA A 35 28.45 29.08 21.39
C ALA A 35 29.52 30.02 21.97
N GLN A 36 29.83 29.89 23.27
CA GLN A 36 30.99 30.53 23.89
C GLN A 36 32.27 29.72 23.62
N ASP A 37 33.36 30.46 23.43
CA ASP A 37 34.69 30.07 22.98
C ASP A 37 35.30 28.84 23.70
N LEU A 38 35.76 27.87 22.89
CA LEU A 38 36.85 26.96 23.25
C LEU A 38 37.89 26.97 22.12
N PRO A 39 39.20 26.91 22.46
CA PRO A 39 40.26 27.19 21.50
C PRO A 39 40.35 26.10 20.43
N VAL A 40 40.43 26.54 19.17
CA VAL A 40 40.68 25.71 18.00
C VAL A 40 42.14 25.26 18.04
N ALA A 41 42.38 23.98 18.30
CA ALA A 41 43.62 23.32 17.92
C ALA A 41 43.48 22.81 16.48
N GLU A 42 44.41 23.20 15.60
CA GLU A 42 44.50 22.72 14.22
C GLU A 42 44.56 21.20 14.19
N SER A 43 43.50 20.54 13.72
CA SER A 43 43.57 19.17 13.24
C SER A 43 43.58 19.19 11.71
N THR A 44 44.71 18.77 11.16
CA THR A 44 44.98 18.54 9.74
C THR A 44 43.80 17.81 9.10
N GLN A 45 43.14 18.46 8.13
CA GLN A 45 42.10 17.83 7.31
C GLN A 45 42.75 16.78 6.41
N THR A 46 42.59 15.50 6.73
CA THR A 46 42.66 14.43 5.74
C THR A 46 41.33 14.41 4.99
N THR A 47 41.38 14.90 3.76
CA THR A 47 40.38 14.64 2.71
C THR A 47 40.38 13.14 2.39
N ASP A 48 39.42 12.40 2.93
CA ASP A 48 39.04 11.10 2.36
C ASP A 48 37.97 11.35 1.30
N GLU A 49 38.41 11.30 0.06
CA GLU A 49 37.57 11.11 -1.12
C GLU A 49 36.81 9.78 -0.99
N SER A 50 35.53 9.84 -1.35
CA SER A 50 34.61 8.72 -1.39
C SER A 50 34.95 7.74 -2.53
N GLU A 51 36.03 6.98 -2.42
CA GLU A 51 36.29 5.81 -3.25
C GLU A 51 35.78 4.52 -2.58
N GLY A 52 34.87 3.81 -3.27
CA GLY A 52 34.86 2.35 -3.29
C GLY A 52 34.42 1.58 -2.04
N GLY A 53 33.80 2.19 -1.03
CA GLY A 53 33.25 1.44 0.11
C GLY A 53 32.13 0.49 -0.33
N GLU A 54 32.42 -0.82 -0.33
CA GLU A 54 31.46 -1.89 -0.57
C GLU A 54 30.23 -1.71 0.33
N ILE A 55 29.09 -1.34 -0.27
CA ILE A 55 27.82 -1.23 0.45
C ILE A 55 27.41 -2.66 0.82
N ILE A 56 27.73 -3.08 2.06
CA ILE A 56 27.29 -4.36 2.59
C ILE A 56 25.77 -4.30 2.75
N VAL A 57 25.07 -5.11 1.95
CA VAL A 57 23.61 -5.19 1.90
C VAL A 57 23.08 -6.22 2.89
N THR A 58 22.01 -5.89 3.62
CA THR A 58 21.46 -6.69 4.73
C THR A 58 20.74 -7.97 4.30
N GLY A 59 20.88 -8.44 3.05
CA GLY A 59 20.15 -9.58 2.48
C GLY A 59 20.58 -10.97 2.99
N SER A 60 21.53 -11.03 3.91
CA SER A 60 22.05 -12.21 4.60
C SER A 60 22.16 -11.93 6.10
N ARG A 61 22.09 -12.97 6.95
CA ARG A 61 22.38 -12.85 8.40
C ARG A 61 23.88 -12.95 8.68
N LEU A 62 24.70 -13.26 7.69
CA LEU A 62 26.16 -13.33 7.78
C LEU A 62 26.80 -11.94 7.69
N ARG A 63 27.69 -11.64 8.62
CA ARG A 63 28.38 -10.34 8.66
C ARG A 63 29.39 -10.21 7.52
N GLY A 64 29.29 -9.10 6.78
CA GLY A 64 30.21 -8.74 5.71
C GLY A 64 30.18 -9.69 4.52
N ALA A 65 29.04 -10.34 4.27
CA ALA A 65 28.81 -11.17 3.11
C ALA A 65 27.64 -10.62 2.30
N ALA A 66 27.83 -10.46 0.99
CA ALA A 66 26.73 -10.19 0.08
C ALA A 66 25.81 -11.42 -0.03
N PRO A 67 24.50 -11.24 -0.30
CA PRO A 67 23.60 -12.37 -0.49
C PRO A 67 24.02 -13.23 -1.67
N VAL A 68 24.15 -14.53 -1.45
CA VAL A 68 24.52 -15.49 -2.50
C VAL A 68 23.26 -15.93 -3.23
N GLY A 69 23.29 -15.94 -4.56
CA GLY A 69 22.18 -16.38 -5.41
C GLY A 69 21.05 -15.35 -5.62
N SER A 70 20.96 -14.29 -4.81
CA SER A 70 19.91 -13.26 -4.91
C SER A 70 20.48 -11.88 -5.30
N SER A 71 19.76 -11.12 -6.14
CA SER A 71 20.14 -9.73 -6.44
C SER A 71 19.48 -8.82 -5.43
N VAL A 72 20.18 -7.76 -5.03
CA VAL A 72 19.60 -6.71 -4.21
C VAL A 72 19.55 -5.42 -4.98
N THR A 73 18.36 -4.83 -5.05
CA THR A 73 18.19 -3.48 -5.58
C THR A 73 18.24 -2.50 -4.41
N THR A 74 19.12 -1.52 -4.47
CA THR A 74 19.23 -0.48 -3.45
C THR A 74 18.74 0.85 -3.99
N LEU A 75 18.07 1.63 -3.14
CA LEU A 75 17.83 3.06 -3.34
C LEU A 75 18.60 3.80 -2.25
N GLY A 76 19.77 4.31 -2.62
CA GLY A 76 20.70 4.98 -1.73
C GLY A 76 20.30 6.42 -1.41
N ARG A 77 21.05 7.05 -0.49
CA ARG A 77 20.81 8.42 -0.03
C ARG A 77 20.70 9.43 -1.16
N ALA A 78 21.60 9.38 -2.14
CA ALA A 78 21.58 10.28 -3.30
C ALA A 78 20.27 10.15 -4.11
N GLU A 79 19.75 8.94 -4.29
CA GLU A 79 18.50 8.72 -5.00
C GLU A 79 17.30 9.16 -4.16
N VAL A 80 17.31 8.93 -2.85
CA VAL A 80 16.28 9.43 -1.93
C VAL A 80 16.20 10.95 -1.99
N GLU A 81 17.33 11.64 -2.06
CA GLU A 81 17.40 13.11 -2.14
C GLU A 81 16.86 13.67 -3.45
N LEU A 82 16.98 12.91 -4.55
CA LEU A 82 16.61 13.35 -5.90
C LEU A 82 15.22 12.87 -6.35
N ALA A 83 14.62 11.90 -5.64
CA ALA A 83 13.37 11.27 -6.07
C ALA A 83 12.15 12.20 -6.12
N GLY A 84 12.21 13.41 -5.51
CA GLY A 84 11.07 14.33 -5.39
C GLY A 84 9.87 13.72 -4.64
N ALA A 85 10.12 12.63 -3.91
CA ALA A 85 9.15 11.87 -3.13
C ALA A 85 9.05 12.47 -1.74
N VAL A 86 7.84 12.86 -1.33
CA VAL A 86 7.58 13.42 0.00
C VAL A 86 7.43 12.36 1.09
N THR A 87 7.36 11.07 0.72
CA THR A 87 7.22 9.95 1.64
C THR A 87 7.95 8.70 1.11
N THR A 88 8.32 7.79 2.01
CA THR A 88 9.12 6.59 1.70
C THR A 88 8.36 5.59 0.80
N ASP A 89 7.03 5.48 0.93
CA ASP A 89 6.20 4.65 0.03
C ASP A 89 6.31 5.11 -1.44
N ARG A 90 6.37 6.43 -1.67
CA ARG A 90 6.46 7.00 -3.03
C ARG A 90 7.84 6.81 -3.65
N LEU A 91 8.88 6.87 -2.84
CA LEU A 91 10.23 6.51 -3.26
C LEU A 91 10.25 5.05 -3.75
N ILE A 92 9.68 4.13 -2.96
CA ILE A 92 9.69 2.70 -3.27
C ILE A 92 8.82 2.37 -4.48
N GLN A 93 7.71 3.08 -4.70
CA GLN A 93 6.83 2.90 -5.86
C GLN A 93 7.55 3.10 -7.21
N GLN A 94 8.67 3.83 -7.23
CA GLN A 94 9.48 4.06 -8.43
C GLN A 94 10.27 2.82 -8.87
N LEU A 95 10.41 1.80 -8.02
CA LEU A 95 11.09 0.57 -8.39
C LEU A 95 10.22 -0.26 -9.38
N PRO A 96 10.79 -0.75 -10.49
CA PRO A 96 10.06 -1.59 -11.44
C PRO A 96 9.53 -2.90 -10.83
N GLN A 97 10.25 -3.47 -9.84
CA GLN A 97 9.85 -4.69 -9.15
C GLN A 97 8.60 -4.48 -8.27
N VAL A 98 8.30 -3.24 -7.91
CA VAL A 98 7.08 -2.84 -7.20
C VAL A 98 6.05 -2.51 -8.26
N PHE A 99 5.21 -3.48 -8.63
CA PHE A 99 4.28 -3.30 -9.76
C PHE A 99 3.28 -2.19 -9.47
N ASP A 100 2.75 -2.20 -8.26
CA ASP A 100 1.92 -1.16 -7.66
C ASP A 100 2.14 -1.15 -6.14
N LEU A 101 1.40 -0.30 -5.43
CA LEU A 101 1.34 -0.33 -3.96
C LEU A 101 0.28 -1.34 -3.45
N GLY A 102 -0.21 -2.23 -4.33
CA GLY A 102 -1.33 -3.12 -4.11
C GLY A 102 -2.57 -2.36 -3.66
N VAL A 103 -2.75 -2.32 -2.35
CA VAL A 103 -3.78 -1.53 -1.69
C VAL A 103 -3.17 -0.18 -1.28
N SER A 104 -3.75 0.91 -1.77
CA SER A 104 -3.28 2.27 -1.53
C SER A 104 -4.41 3.21 -1.13
N GLU A 105 -4.06 4.46 -0.87
CA GLU A 105 -5.01 5.55 -0.62
C GLU A 105 -5.98 5.82 -1.79
N ASN A 106 -5.62 5.44 -3.03
CA ASN A 106 -6.41 5.67 -4.25
C ASN A 106 -6.81 4.39 -4.99
N SER A 107 -6.37 3.21 -4.52
CA SER A 107 -6.68 1.90 -5.10
C SER A 107 -7.08 0.93 -3.98
N ARG A 108 -8.39 0.77 -3.78
CA ARG A 108 -8.97 -0.16 -2.80
C ARG A 108 -9.75 -1.31 -3.44
N GLY A 109 -9.75 -1.39 -4.78
CA GLY A 109 -10.47 -2.41 -5.54
C GLY A 109 -9.74 -3.76 -5.63
N GLN A 110 -8.44 -3.79 -5.34
CA GLN A 110 -7.62 -4.99 -5.36
C GLN A 110 -7.84 -5.89 -4.14
N GLY A 111 -7.39 -7.15 -4.23
CA GLY A 111 -7.40 -8.10 -3.12
C GLY A 111 -6.78 -7.50 -1.85
N GLY A 112 -7.49 -7.59 -0.72
CA GLY A 112 -7.10 -6.95 0.54
C GLY A 112 -7.56 -5.49 0.72
N GLY A 113 -8.03 -4.81 -0.33
CA GLY A 113 -8.40 -3.39 -0.32
C GLY A 113 -9.60 -3.01 0.56
N SER A 114 -10.52 -3.96 0.76
CA SER A 114 -11.61 -3.84 1.74
C SER A 114 -11.07 -3.71 3.18
N GLY A 115 -9.93 -4.34 3.47
CA GLY A 115 -9.16 -4.15 4.71
C GLY A 115 -8.34 -2.85 4.75
N ASN A 116 -8.26 -2.12 3.64
CA ASN A 116 -7.73 -0.75 3.49
C ASN A 116 -8.43 0.36 4.30
N ILE A 117 -8.92 0.13 5.52
CA ILE A 117 -9.84 1.09 6.18
C ILE A 117 -9.17 2.40 6.60
N ALA A 118 -7.85 2.40 6.79
CA ALA A 118 -7.11 3.60 7.19
C ALA A 118 -6.48 4.34 5.98
N TYR A 119 -6.71 3.91 4.74
CA TYR A 119 -6.10 4.48 3.52
C TYR A 119 -4.56 4.57 3.57
N GLY A 120 -3.91 3.56 4.16
CA GLY A 120 -2.46 3.37 4.07
C GLY A 120 -2.05 2.75 2.74
N ASN A 121 -0.75 2.76 2.49
CA ASN A 121 -0.06 2.24 1.32
C ASN A 121 0.77 1.03 1.73
N THR A 122 0.80 0.02 0.87
CA THR A 122 1.55 -1.22 1.08
C THR A 122 2.49 -1.47 -0.08
N ILE A 123 3.49 -2.33 0.06
CA ILE A 123 4.40 -2.66 -1.04
C ILE A 123 3.95 -3.99 -1.66
N ASN A 124 3.74 -4.01 -2.97
CA ASN A 124 3.37 -5.22 -3.71
C ASN A 124 4.47 -5.60 -4.70
N LEU A 125 5.50 -6.30 -4.20
CA LEU A 125 6.54 -6.84 -5.07
C LEU A 125 5.95 -7.87 -6.02
N ARG A 126 6.32 -7.78 -7.30
CA ARG A 126 5.92 -8.71 -8.37
C ARG A 126 4.42 -8.84 -8.61
N GLY A 127 3.60 -8.01 -7.96
CA GLY A 127 2.15 -8.02 -8.13
C GLY A 127 1.45 -9.26 -7.56
N ILE A 128 2.10 -9.99 -6.64
CA ILE A 128 1.59 -11.25 -6.07
C ILE A 128 0.57 -11.00 -4.95
N GLY A 129 0.61 -9.82 -4.32
CA GLY A 129 -0.34 -9.39 -3.32
C GLY A 129 0.31 -8.55 -2.22
N PRO A 130 -0.44 -7.63 -1.59
CA PRO A 130 0.11 -6.66 -0.63
C PRO A 130 0.60 -7.28 0.68
N TYR A 131 0.26 -8.53 0.97
CA TYR A 131 0.67 -9.25 2.19
C TYR A 131 1.81 -10.26 1.94
N ALA A 132 2.29 -10.37 0.69
CA ALA A 132 3.35 -11.30 0.32
C ALA A 132 4.76 -10.68 0.36
N THR A 133 4.88 -9.42 0.77
CA THR A 133 6.16 -8.70 0.91
C THR A 133 6.42 -8.37 2.38
N LEU A 134 7.56 -8.79 2.91
CA LEU A 134 7.98 -8.46 4.27
C LEU A 134 8.70 -7.12 4.29
N ILE A 135 8.31 -6.23 5.20
CA ILE A 135 9.03 -4.96 5.42
C ILE A 135 9.74 -5.02 6.77
N LEU A 136 11.02 -4.66 6.77
CA LEU A 136 11.90 -4.62 7.93
C LEU A 136 12.41 -3.19 8.14
N VAL A 137 12.77 -2.88 9.38
CA VAL A 137 13.57 -1.70 9.72
C VAL A 137 14.88 -2.22 10.31
N ASP A 138 16.00 -1.83 9.73
CA ASP A 138 17.33 -2.24 10.19
C ASP A 138 17.51 -3.77 10.33
N GLY A 139 16.83 -4.55 9.49
CA GLY A 139 16.90 -6.01 9.49
C GLY A 139 16.04 -6.72 10.54
N HIS A 140 15.24 -6.00 11.35
CA HIS A 140 14.34 -6.59 12.35
C HIS A 140 12.87 -6.26 12.11
N ARG A 141 11.99 -7.09 12.69
CA ARG A 141 10.54 -6.98 12.55
C ARG A 141 9.99 -5.80 13.33
N VAL A 142 8.91 -5.25 12.79
CA VAL A 142 8.27 -4.03 13.27
C VAL A 142 6.80 -4.24 13.60
N VAL A 143 6.29 -3.46 14.55
CA VAL A 143 4.85 -3.39 14.83
C VAL A 143 4.09 -3.01 13.56
N ASN A 144 3.04 -3.78 13.24
CA ASN A 144 2.16 -3.51 12.11
C ASN A 144 0.71 -3.32 12.60
N ASN A 145 -0.16 -2.91 11.69
CA ASN A 145 -1.57 -2.69 12.01
C ASN A 145 -2.46 -3.94 11.91
N SER A 146 -1.90 -5.14 12.15
CA SER A 146 -2.52 -6.46 11.92
C SER A 146 -2.81 -6.83 10.46
N ARG A 147 -2.51 -5.93 9.51
CA ARG A 147 -2.70 -6.16 8.07
C ARG A 147 -1.39 -6.01 7.33
N ALA A 148 -0.89 -4.78 7.22
CA ALA A 148 0.34 -4.48 6.50
C ALA A 148 1.10 -3.34 7.18
N PHE A 149 2.39 -3.26 6.89
CA PHE A 149 3.25 -2.19 7.40
C PHE A 149 3.35 -1.06 6.35
N GLU A 150 3.13 0.17 6.79
CA GLU A 150 3.32 1.37 5.97
C GLU A 150 4.80 1.76 6.01
N PRO A 151 5.53 1.82 4.88
CA PRO A 151 6.96 2.13 4.90
C PRO A 151 7.25 3.59 5.31
N SER A 152 6.27 4.49 5.21
CA SER A 152 6.38 5.91 5.57
C SER A 152 6.36 6.18 7.09
N VAL A 153 6.78 5.20 7.89
CA VAL A 153 7.08 5.42 9.32
C VAL A 153 8.48 5.98 9.56
N ILE A 154 9.41 5.76 8.63
CA ILE A 154 10.75 6.36 8.67
C ILE A 154 10.73 7.64 7.82
N PRO A 155 11.04 8.82 8.39
CA PRO A 155 11.12 10.06 7.62
C PRO A 155 12.23 10.00 6.57
N THR A 156 12.09 10.76 5.48
CA THR A 156 13.08 10.69 4.38
C THR A 156 14.46 11.17 4.83
N LEU A 157 14.57 12.16 5.71
CA LEU A 157 15.85 12.58 6.32
C LEU A 157 16.46 11.52 7.26
N GLY A 158 15.60 10.67 7.81
CA GLY A 158 15.88 9.55 8.70
C GLY A 158 16.45 8.31 8.03
N LEU A 159 16.33 8.23 6.71
CA LEU A 159 16.57 7.03 5.90
C LEU A 159 17.94 7.12 5.22
N GLU A 160 18.79 6.09 5.39
CA GLU A 160 20.04 5.98 4.64
C GLU A 160 19.77 5.43 3.24
N ARG A 161 19.04 4.32 3.19
CA ARG A 161 18.71 3.61 1.96
C ARG A 161 17.52 2.66 2.15
N VAL A 162 16.93 2.26 1.03
CA VAL A 162 16.02 1.12 0.94
C VAL A 162 16.73 -0.03 0.24
N GLU A 163 16.60 -1.24 0.75
CA GLU A 163 17.11 -2.46 0.13
C GLU A 163 15.95 -3.38 -0.24
N VAL A 164 15.88 -3.83 -1.49
CA VAL A 164 14.83 -4.73 -1.99
C VAL A 164 15.46 -6.03 -2.45
N VAL A 165 15.17 -7.10 -1.72
CA VAL A 165 15.52 -8.49 -2.07
C VAL A 165 14.29 -9.14 -2.67
N ALA A 166 14.19 -9.12 -3.99
CA ALA A 166 13.09 -9.74 -4.74
C ALA A 166 13.35 -11.25 -4.92
N ASP A 167 13.47 -11.99 -3.82
CA ASP A 167 13.63 -13.44 -3.83
C ASP A 167 12.88 -14.05 -2.62
N GLY A 168 12.56 -15.33 -2.67
CA GLY A 168 12.01 -16.05 -1.52
C GLY A 168 13.02 -15.99 -0.37
N ALA A 169 12.64 -15.37 0.74
CA ALA A 169 13.56 -15.07 1.84
C ALA A 169 13.05 -15.54 3.20
N SER A 170 12.02 -16.39 3.26
CA SER A 170 11.52 -16.91 4.53
C SER A 170 12.55 -17.76 5.29
N ALA A 171 13.49 -18.43 4.60
CA ALA A 171 14.59 -19.12 5.24
C ALA A 171 15.51 -18.18 6.07
N ILE A 172 15.50 -16.87 5.79
CA ILE A 172 16.33 -15.87 6.46
C ILE A 172 15.50 -14.98 7.41
N TYR A 173 14.28 -14.58 7.02
CA TYR A 173 13.46 -13.60 7.74
C TYR A 173 12.08 -14.09 8.20
N GLY A 174 11.71 -15.34 7.90
CA GLY A 174 10.44 -15.96 8.32
C GLY A 174 9.24 -15.61 7.45
N SER A 175 8.04 -15.60 8.05
CA SER A 175 6.76 -15.40 7.33
C SER A 175 6.72 -14.09 6.52
N ASP A 176 5.86 -14.06 5.51
CA ASP A 176 5.49 -12.88 4.71
C ASP A 176 6.52 -12.48 3.64
N ALA A 177 7.64 -13.22 3.53
CA ALA A 177 8.71 -13.00 2.56
C ALA A 177 8.57 -13.87 1.29
N ILE A 178 7.36 -14.00 0.75
CA ILE A 178 7.07 -14.82 -0.43
C ILE A 178 7.50 -14.12 -1.73
N ALA A 179 7.12 -12.86 -1.89
CA ALA A 179 7.51 -12.03 -3.03
C ALA A 179 8.88 -11.37 -2.84
N GLY A 180 9.33 -11.25 -1.59
CA GLY A 180 10.61 -10.67 -1.22
C GLY A 180 10.57 -9.89 0.08
N VAL A 181 11.66 -9.16 0.33
CA VAL A 181 11.87 -8.32 1.52
C VAL A 181 12.24 -6.92 1.09
N VAL A 182 11.66 -5.94 1.78
CA VAL A 182 12.07 -4.53 1.71
C VAL A 182 12.61 -4.11 3.08
N ASN A 183 13.89 -3.76 3.15
CA ASN A 183 14.53 -3.32 4.38
C ASN A 183 14.79 -1.82 4.33
N LEU A 184 14.24 -1.09 5.31
CA LEU A 184 14.47 0.34 5.49
C LEU A 184 15.67 0.51 6.42
N ILE A 185 16.76 1.09 5.94
CA ILE A 185 17.99 1.27 6.72
C ILE A 185 18.01 2.69 7.30
N PRO A 186 17.94 2.86 8.63
CA PRO A 186 18.05 4.17 9.26
C PRO A 186 19.44 4.80 9.08
N ARG A 187 19.47 6.12 8.94
CA ARG A 187 20.68 6.93 8.80
C ARG A 187 21.45 7.05 10.12
N ARG A 188 22.76 6.84 10.02
CA ARG A 188 23.73 6.88 11.14
C ARG A 188 24.92 7.80 10.86
N SER A 189 25.01 8.29 9.62
CA SER A 189 26.15 9.03 9.06
C SER A 189 26.09 10.54 9.33
N LEU A 190 24.98 11.07 9.84
CA LEU A 190 24.81 12.51 10.04
C LEU A 190 25.65 13.02 11.22
N ASN A 191 26.49 14.02 10.97
CA ASN A 191 27.27 14.74 11.97
C ASN A 191 27.06 16.24 11.77
N GLY A 192 26.09 16.82 12.51
CA GLY A 192 25.60 18.18 12.31
C GLY A 192 24.07 18.23 12.29
N ILE A 193 23.53 19.30 11.71
CA ILE A 193 22.07 19.51 11.57
C ILE A 193 21.73 19.60 10.09
N GLU A 194 20.65 18.94 9.69
CA GLU A 194 20.11 19.01 8.33
C GLU A 194 18.62 19.35 8.39
N ALA A 195 18.19 20.38 7.67
CA ALA A 195 16.79 20.77 7.55
C ALA A 195 16.36 20.79 6.08
N THR A 196 15.11 20.43 5.81
CA THR A 196 14.51 20.47 4.48
C THR A 196 13.12 21.09 4.54
N ALA A 197 12.77 21.87 3.54
CA ALA A 197 11.41 22.34 3.31
C ALA A 197 11.10 22.24 1.80
N ARG A 198 9.90 21.76 1.48
CA ARG A 198 9.43 21.58 0.11
C ARG A 198 7.96 21.93 0.01
N TYR A 199 7.58 22.61 -1.07
CA TYR A 199 6.18 22.87 -1.42
C TYR A 199 5.95 22.53 -2.89
N GLY A 200 4.92 21.74 -3.16
CA GLY A 200 4.51 21.33 -4.49
C GLY A 200 3.03 21.63 -4.76
N ALA A 201 2.74 22.08 -5.98
CA ALA A 201 1.38 22.38 -6.42
C ALA A 201 1.11 21.83 -7.83
N GLY A 202 -0.09 21.31 -8.03
CA GLY A 202 -0.64 20.87 -9.29
C GLY A 202 -2.11 21.29 -9.44
N ALA A 203 -2.78 20.77 -10.47
CA ALA A 203 -4.19 21.09 -10.72
C ALA A 203 -5.10 20.48 -9.62
N ASN A 204 -5.61 21.35 -8.74
CA ASN A 204 -6.45 20.99 -7.57
C ASN A 204 -5.77 19.99 -6.61
N PHE A 205 -4.45 20.03 -6.53
CA PHE A 205 -3.66 19.18 -5.62
C PHE A 205 -2.46 19.96 -5.09
N ASP A 206 -2.21 19.90 -3.79
CA ASP A 206 -1.04 20.51 -3.16
C ASP A 206 -0.41 19.59 -2.12
N GLU A 207 0.91 19.69 -1.96
CA GLU A 207 1.67 18.93 -0.99
C GLU A 207 2.81 19.77 -0.39
N SER A 208 3.15 19.53 0.87
CA SER A 208 4.26 20.18 1.54
C SER A 208 4.99 19.21 2.46
N GLN A 209 6.30 19.39 2.60
CA GLN A 209 7.15 18.62 3.48
C GLN A 209 8.07 19.58 4.25
N PHE A 210 8.20 19.36 5.55
CA PHE A 210 9.19 20.00 6.41
C PHE A 210 9.88 18.93 7.23
N GLY A 211 11.21 18.93 7.27
CA GLY A 211 11.96 17.97 8.06
C GLY A 211 13.20 18.59 8.68
N ILE A 212 13.60 18.04 9.82
CA ILE A 212 14.84 18.36 10.51
C ILE A 212 15.48 17.08 11.04
N ALA A 213 16.79 16.98 10.93
CA ALA A 213 17.58 15.93 11.49
C ALA A 213 18.81 16.52 12.19
N ALA A 214 19.20 15.90 13.29
CA ALA A 214 20.42 16.23 14.00
C ALA A 214 21.15 14.94 14.35
N GLY A 215 22.47 14.93 14.17
CA GLY A 215 23.29 13.78 14.51
C GLY A 215 24.69 14.17 14.96
N LYS A 216 25.34 13.26 15.67
CA LYS A 216 26.73 13.38 16.08
C LYS A 216 27.40 12.04 15.89
N VAL A 217 28.56 12.05 15.25
CA VAL A 217 29.44 10.89 15.14
C VAL A 217 30.72 11.20 15.92
N TRP A 218 31.18 10.25 16.72
CA TRP A 218 32.44 10.29 17.46
C TRP A 218 33.18 8.97 17.29
N SER A 219 34.41 8.87 17.82
CA SER A 219 35.32 7.74 17.56
C SER A 219 34.78 6.37 18.00
N THR A 220 33.84 6.33 18.94
CA THR A 220 33.30 5.10 19.51
C THR A 220 31.79 4.99 19.35
N GLY A 221 31.14 5.87 18.57
CA GLY A 221 29.68 5.85 18.50
C GLY A 221 29.04 6.93 17.66
N GLN A 222 27.72 6.85 17.61
CA GLN A 222 26.88 7.84 16.93
C GLN A 222 25.51 7.96 17.59
N VAL A 223 24.90 9.13 17.46
CA VAL A 223 23.49 9.35 17.74
C VAL A 223 22.89 10.18 16.63
N MET A 224 21.67 9.87 16.23
CA MET A 224 20.94 10.62 15.22
C MET A 224 19.44 10.62 15.54
N VAL A 225 18.78 11.75 15.32
CA VAL A 225 17.33 11.92 15.39
C VAL A 225 16.87 12.69 14.17
N ALA A 226 15.81 12.21 13.53
CA ALA A 226 15.13 12.94 12.46
C ALA A 226 13.63 13.03 12.72
N TYR A 227 13.02 14.13 12.28
CA TYR A 227 11.58 14.38 12.28
C TYR A 227 11.17 14.96 10.94
N GLU A 228 9.98 14.57 10.46
CA GLU A 228 9.40 15.07 9.23
C GLU A 228 7.87 15.18 9.35
N HIS A 229 7.35 16.32 8.90
CA HIS A 229 5.93 16.59 8.69
C HIS A 229 5.62 16.67 7.20
N VAL A 230 4.58 15.96 6.76
CA VAL A 230 4.09 15.98 5.38
C VAL A 230 2.59 16.27 5.36
N TYR A 231 2.17 17.19 4.50
CA TYR A 231 0.76 17.44 4.17
C TYR A 231 0.53 17.13 2.69
N ARG A 232 -0.59 16.47 2.39
CA ARG A 232 -1.07 16.23 1.03
C ARG A 232 -2.57 16.52 0.99
N SER A 233 -3.00 17.38 0.07
CA SER A 233 -4.42 17.72 -0.07
C SER A 233 -5.23 16.52 -0.58
N ALA A 234 -6.54 16.57 -0.37
CA ALA A 234 -7.44 15.66 -1.08
C ALA A 234 -7.41 15.95 -2.59
N LEU A 235 -7.84 14.97 -3.38
CA LEU A 235 -8.11 15.14 -4.81
C LEU A 235 -9.53 14.69 -5.13
N ASN A 236 -10.37 15.61 -5.58
CA ASN A 236 -11.77 15.29 -5.85
C ASN A 236 -11.97 14.72 -7.26
N GLY A 237 -12.89 13.77 -7.40
CA GLY A 237 -13.27 13.21 -8.70
C GLY A 237 -13.86 14.25 -9.64
N SER A 238 -14.54 15.27 -9.11
CA SER A 238 -15.12 16.36 -9.90
C SER A 238 -14.06 17.27 -10.52
N ASP A 239 -12.82 17.19 -10.04
CA ASP A 239 -11.68 17.91 -10.62
C ASP A 239 -11.02 17.13 -11.76
N ARG A 240 -11.61 16.00 -12.20
CA ARG A 240 -11.06 15.11 -13.24
C ARG A 240 -12.11 14.79 -14.28
N ASP A 241 -11.97 15.38 -15.47
CA ASP A 241 -12.92 15.22 -16.58
C ASP A 241 -13.19 13.77 -16.99
N PHE A 242 -12.19 12.89 -16.84
CA PHE A 242 -12.32 11.46 -17.13
C PHE A 242 -13.08 10.69 -16.05
N PHE A 243 -13.16 11.19 -14.81
CA PHE A 243 -13.85 10.53 -13.70
C PHE A 243 -15.35 10.88 -13.70
N ARG A 244 -16.06 10.31 -14.67
CA ARG A 244 -17.51 10.49 -14.87
C ARG A 244 -18.15 9.22 -15.36
N SER A 245 -19.47 9.08 -15.20
CA SER A 245 -20.18 7.88 -15.64
C SER A 245 -20.47 7.92 -17.13
N ASP A 246 -20.78 9.10 -17.71
CA ASP A 246 -20.90 9.22 -19.16
C ASP A 246 -19.53 9.33 -19.83
N GLN A 247 -18.99 8.21 -20.32
CA GLN A 247 -17.66 8.14 -20.93
C GLN A 247 -17.69 8.07 -22.45
N ARG A 248 -18.85 8.29 -23.09
CA ARG A 248 -18.95 8.40 -24.55
C ARG A 248 -18.03 9.45 -25.16
N PRO A 249 -17.75 10.61 -24.52
CA PRO A 249 -16.75 11.57 -25.02
C PRO A 249 -15.34 10.99 -25.19
N PHE A 250 -15.03 9.88 -24.50
CA PHE A 250 -13.74 9.19 -24.57
C PHE A 250 -13.81 7.87 -25.37
N GLY A 251 -14.93 7.60 -26.04
CA GLY A 251 -15.16 6.37 -26.80
C GLY A 251 -15.59 5.17 -25.94
N GLY A 252 -16.02 5.39 -24.70
CA GLY A 252 -16.51 4.34 -23.81
C GLY A 252 -18.02 4.27 -23.63
N ASN A 253 -18.44 3.55 -22.61
CA ASN A 253 -19.84 3.32 -22.28
C ASN A 253 -20.44 4.49 -21.48
N ASN A 254 -21.78 4.51 -21.43
CA ASN A 254 -22.50 5.33 -20.47
C ASN A 254 -22.86 4.50 -19.23
N TYR A 255 -22.25 4.83 -18.10
CA TYR A 255 -22.49 4.19 -16.80
C TYR A 255 -23.42 4.99 -15.90
N ALA A 256 -24.11 6.02 -16.43
CA ALA A 256 -25.01 6.84 -15.64
C ALA A 256 -26.07 5.97 -14.95
N VAL A 257 -26.36 6.30 -13.69
CA VAL A 257 -27.29 5.56 -12.85
C VAL A 257 -28.61 6.33 -12.70
N THR A 258 -29.65 5.66 -12.22
CA THR A 258 -30.97 6.27 -12.00
C THR A 258 -31.18 6.86 -10.60
N ARG A 259 -30.22 6.67 -9.69
CA ARG A 259 -30.25 7.19 -8.32
C ARG A 259 -29.81 8.65 -8.29
N CYS A 260 -30.74 9.52 -8.68
CA CYS A 260 -30.50 10.93 -8.91
C CYS A 260 -31.33 11.80 -7.95
N ALA A 261 -31.08 13.10 -8.00
CA ALA A 261 -31.91 14.12 -7.38
C ALA A 261 -32.25 15.19 -8.45
N PRO A 262 -33.48 15.22 -9.00
CA PRO A 262 -34.61 14.32 -8.75
C PRO A 262 -34.38 12.86 -9.20
N GLY A 263 -35.03 11.92 -8.52
CA GLY A 263 -34.84 10.47 -8.72
C GLY A 263 -35.65 9.87 -9.87
N THR A 264 -35.72 8.54 -9.91
CA THR A 264 -36.54 7.76 -10.85
C THR A 264 -37.55 6.91 -10.09
N LEU A 265 -38.84 7.03 -10.41
CA LEU A 265 -39.95 6.32 -9.75
C LEU A 265 -40.31 5.06 -10.54
N ARG A 266 -40.57 3.93 -9.85
CA ARG A 266 -40.97 2.65 -10.44
C ARG A 266 -42.25 2.13 -9.78
N ALA A 267 -43.38 2.24 -10.46
CA ALA A 267 -44.70 1.87 -9.96
C ALA A 267 -45.40 0.89 -10.91
N GLY A 268 -45.80 -0.29 -10.40
CA GLY A 268 -46.52 -1.30 -11.19
C GLY A 268 -45.73 -1.84 -12.39
N GLY A 269 -44.39 -1.86 -12.31
CA GLY A 269 -43.52 -2.24 -13.42
C GLY A 269 -43.25 -1.10 -14.43
N VAL A 270 -43.90 0.05 -14.30
CA VAL A 270 -43.68 1.23 -15.14
C VAL A 270 -42.69 2.18 -14.49
N VAL A 271 -41.79 2.75 -15.28
CA VAL A 271 -40.72 3.66 -14.83
C VAL A 271 -41.04 5.10 -15.26
N TYR A 272 -40.75 6.07 -14.39
CA TYR A 272 -40.99 7.48 -14.63
C TYR A 272 -39.81 8.34 -14.16
N ALA A 273 -39.35 9.26 -15.00
CA ALA A 273 -38.46 10.34 -14.58
C ALA A 273 -39.24 11.30 -13.68
N MET A 274 -38.72 11.56 -12.49
CA MET A 274 -39.36 12.52 -11.60
C MET A 274 -39.05 13.95 -12.07
N PRO A 275 -40.05 14.82 -12.23
CA PRO A 275 -39.80 16.25 -12.44
C PRO A 275 -39.20 16.87 -11.15
N ALA A 276 -38.63 18.07 -11.28
CA ALA A 276 -38.04 18.80 -10.15
C ALA A 276 -39.03 19.11 -9.01
N GLN A 277 -40.33 19.14 -9.33
CA GLN A 277 -41.40 19.37 -8.37
C GLN A 277 -42.46 18.30 -8.60
N LEU A 278 -42.53 17.27 -7.75
CA LEU A 278 -43.53 16.21 -7.83
C LEU A 278 -44.39 16.19 -6.56
N THR A 279 -45.69 16.44 -6.74
CA THR A 279 -46.71 16.40 -5.70
C THR A 279 -47.93 15.64 -6.23
N GLN A 280 -48.91 15.35 -5.36
CA GLN A 280 -50.14 14.71 -5.81
C GLN A 280 -50.89 15.57 -6.85
N ALA A 281 -50.80 16.90 -6.77
CA ALA A 281 -51.50 17.82 -7.66
C ALA A 281 -51.01 17.73 -9.11
N ASN A 282 -49.75 17.35 -9.34
CA ASN A 282 -49.16 17.24 -10.67
C ASN A 282 -48.70 15.81 -11.00
N ALA A 283 -49.23 14.79 -10.33
CA ALA A 283 -48.90 13.39 -10.60
C ALA A 283 -49.12 12.98 -12.07
N ALA A 284 -50.00 13.68 -12.80
CA ALA A 284 -50.24 13.51 -14.23
C ALA A 284 -49.07 13.94 -15.14
N SER A 285 -48.08 14.68 -14.62
CA SER A 285 -46.89 15.06 -15.39
C SER A 285 -45.86 13.92 -15.52
N LEU A 286 -46.08 12.80 -14.84
CA LEU A 286 -45.21 11.63 -14.94
C LEU A 286 -45.38 10.98 -16.32
N VAL A 287 -44.29 10.94 -17.08
CA VAL A 287 -44.27 10.32 -18.42
C VAL A 287 -43.75 8.90 -18.33
N ALA A 288 -44.58 7.93 -18.71
CA ALA A 288 -44.22 6.51 -18.67
C ALA A 288 -43.02 6.20 -19.57
N GLY A 289 -42.12 5.34 -19.09
CA GLY A 289 -40.93 4.89 -19.83
C GLY A 289 -39.74 5.87 -19.77
N THR A 290 -39.85 6.97 -19.03
CA THR A 290 -38.75 7.94 -18.87
C THR A 290 -37.90 7.66 -17.63
N THR A 291 -36.64 8.09 -17.62
CA THR A 291 -35.72 7.95 -16.47
C THR A 291 -34.88 9.22 -16.29
N ASN A 292 -34.53 9.54 -15.05
CA ASN A 292 -33.46 10.49 -14.77
C ASN A 292 -32.13 9.72 -14.71
N SER A 293 -31.05 10.31 -15.22
CA SER A 293 -29.71 9.69 -15.25
C SER A 293 -28.66 10.70 -14.79
N CYS A 294 -27.70 10.26 -13.97
CA CYS A 294 -26.68 11.13 -13.37
C CYS A 294 -25.41 10.37 -12.97
N ASP A 295 -24.40 11.13 -12.54
CA ASP A 295 -23.15 10.64 -11.93
C ASP A 295 -23.28 10.66 -10.39
N ASP A 296 -23.51 9.52 -9.75
CA ASP A 296 -23.68 9.48 -8.28
C ASP A 296 -22.36 9.46 -7.49
N LEU A 297 -21.22 9.20 -8.16
CA LEU A 297 -19.90 9.10 -7.54
C LEU A 297 -18.95 10.26 -7.83
N ILE A 298 -19.26 11.16 -8.78
CA ILE A 298 -18.32 12.20 -9.27
C ILE A 298 -17.79 13.11 -8.16
N ALA A 299 -18.60 13.38 -7.13
CA ALA A 299 -18.20 14.23 -6.03
C ALA A 299 -17.20 13.58 -5.07
N GLN A 300 -16.94 12.26 -5.13
CA GLN A 300 -16.07 11.58 -4.17
C GLN A 300 -14.60 12.02 -4.25
N ASP A 301 -13.86 11.90 -3.15
CA ASP A 301 -12.41 12.07 -3.20
C ASP A 301 -11.75 10.80 -3.78
N LEU A 302 -10.90 10.99 -4.79
CA LEU A 302 -10.00 9.98 -5.36
C LEU A 302 -8.77 9.75 -4.47
N PHE A 303 -8.25 10.84 -3.89
CA PHE A 303 -7.21 10.80 -2.85
C PHE A 303 -7.75 11.48 -1.59
N PRO A 304 -7.59 10.88 -0.40
CA PRO A 304 -7.89 11.56 0.85
C PRO A 304 -6.88 12.69 1.12
N GLU A 305 -7.29 13.71 1.88
CA GLU A 305 -6.32 14.57 2.56
C GLU A 305 -5.54 13.70 3.55
N GLN A 306 -4.22 13.87 3.60
CA GLN A 306 -3.35 13.15 4.52
C GLN A 306 -2.33 14.07 5.19
N ARG A 307 -2.02 13.74 6.45
CA ARG A 307 -0.94 14.35 7.21
C ARG A 307 -0.09 13.27 7.85
N TYR A 308 1.23 13.37 7.70
CA TYR A 308 2.20 12.47 8.29
C TYR A 308 3.08 13.24 9.25
N ASP A 309 3.23 12.72 10.45
CA ASP A 309 4.25 13.12 11.41
C ASP A 309 5.11 11.89 11.69
N SER A 310 6.37 11.91 11.28
CA SER A 310 7.27 10.77 11.44
C SER A 310 8.58 11.20 12.09
N ALA A 311 9.11 10.37 12.98
CA ALA A 311 10.39 10.57 13.61
C ALA A 311 11.11 9.24 13.75
N ASN A 312 12.43 9.23 13.61
CA ASN A 312 13.25 8.08 13.95
C ASN A 312 14.51 8.53 14.69
N ALA A 313 15.07 7.61 15.46
CA ALA A 313 16.32 7.81 16.16
C ALA A 313 17.21 6.57 16.04
N THR A 314 18.52 6.80 16.03
CA THR A 314 19.53 5.74 16.12
C THR A 314 20.59 6.12 17.13
N PHE A 315 21.15 5.11 17.79
CA PHE A 315 22.22 5.24 18.76
C PHE A 315 23.13 4.03 18.68
N THR A 316 24.45 4.25 18.76
CA THR A 316 25.45 3.18 18.89
C THR A 316 26.60 3.69 19.74
N GLN A 317 27.08 2.87 20.66
CA GLN A 317 28.23 3.17 21.50
C GLN A 317 29.04 1.90 21.74
N GLU A 318 30.32 1.94 21.38
CA GLU A 318 31.32 0.95 21.80
C GLU A 318 31.73 1.27 23.23
N LEU A 319 31.41 0.37 24.17
CA LEU A 319 31.77 0.49 25.58
C LEU A 319 33.19 -0.03 25.83
N THR A 320 33.57 -1.06 25.09
CA THR A 320 34.91 -1.65 25.06
C THR A 320 35.20 -2.12 23.62
N PRO A 321 36.44 -2.52 23.28
CA PRO A 321 36.74 -3.06 21.95
C PRO A 321 35.90 -4.30 21.57
N TRP A 322 35.36 -5.01 22.56
CA TRP A 322 34.58 -6.24 22.40
C TRP A 322 33.08 -6.09 22.72
N LEU A 323 32.64 -4.96 23.28
CA LEU A 323 31.24 -4.74 23.66
C LEU A 323 30.71 -3.42 23.07
N SER A 324 29.63 -3.50 22.33
CA SER A 324 28.88 -2.36 21.83
C SER A 324 27.41 -2.46 22.23
N VAL A 325 26.79 -1.32 22.51
CA VAL A 325 25.35 -1.19 22.69
C VAL A 325 24.78 -0.37 21.54
N PHE A 326 23.56 -0.67 21.14
CA PHE A 326 22.85 0.09 20.11
C PHE A 326 21.37 0.19 20.44
N ALA A 327 20.71 1.18 19.87
CA ALA A 327 19.27 1.28 19.86
C ALA A 327 18.81 1.99 18.58
N ASP A 328 17.71 1.54 18.02
CA ASP A 328 16.96 2.27 17.02
C ASP A 328 15.49 2.34 17.41
N GLY A 329 14.77 3.30 16.84
CA GLY A 329 13.35 3.45 17.09
C GLY A 329 12.70 4.45 16.17
N PHE A 330 11.38 4.38 16.10
CA PHE A 330 10.57 5.29 15.31
C PHE A 330 9.24 5.60 15.97
N TYR A 331 8.66 6.73 15.58
CA TYR A 331 7.29 7.14 15.81
C TYR A 331 6.70 7.61 14.48
N SER A 332 5.47 7.27 14.21
CA SER A 332 4.73 7.77 13.06
C SER A 332 3.26 7.93 13.39
N LYS A 333 2.68 9.04 12.94
CA LYS A 333 1.24 9.27 12.95
C LYS A 333 0.82 9.75 11.58
N ARG A 334 -0.02 8.97 10.92
CA ARG A 334 -0.73 9.37 9.71
C ARG A 334 -2.17 9.67 10.08
N SER A 335 -2.70 10.83 9.69
CA SER A 335 -4.14 11.12 9.75
C SER A 335 -4.67 11.31 8.35
N TYR A 336 -5.93 10.92 8.13
CA TYR A 336 -6.58 11.10 6.86
C TYR A 336 -8.00 11.64 7.02
N LYS A 337 -8.46 12.34 5.98
CA LYS A 337 -9.83 12.76 5.81
C LYS A 337 -10.25 12.55 4.37
N ARG A 338 -11.37 11.88 4.17
CA ARG A 338 -11.94 11.58 2.86
C ARG A 338 -13.43 11.86 2.88
N TYR A 339 -13.90 12.49 1.82
CA TYR A 339 -15.31 12.55 1.54
C TYR A 339 -15.72 11.44 0.54
N PRO A 340 -16.51 10.44 0.95
CA PRO A 340 -17.13 9.49 0.02
C PRO A 340 -18.17 10.19 -0.87
N ALA A 341 -18.72 9.45 -1.82
CA ALA A 341 -19.89 9.88 -2.58
C ALA A 341 -21.10 10.12 -1.66
N TYR A 342 -22.07 10.90 -2.15
CA TYR A 342 -23.34 11.08 -1.43
C TYR A 342 -24.08 9.75 -1.32
N PHE A 343 -24.85 9.59 -0.24
CA PHE A 343 -25.71 8.42 -0.11
C PHE A 343 -26.72 8.39 -1.24
N SER A 344 -26.92 7.19 -1.78
CA SER A 344 -27.96 6.91 -2.75
C SER A 344 -28.56 5.55 -2.43
N SER A 345 -29.87 5.41 -2.64
CA SER A 345 -30.60 4.17 -2.31
C SER A 345 -31.88 4.06 -3.13
N THR A 346 -32.39 2.85 -3.27
CA THR A 346 -33.75 2.62 -3.78
C THR A 346 -34.70 2.60 -2.58
N LEU A 347 -35.54 3.63 -2.46
CA LEU A 347 -36.51 3.80 -1.38
C LEU A 347 -37.78 3.03 -1.72
N THR A 348 -38.32 2.26 -0.78
CA THR A 348 -39.68 1.72 -0.88
C THR A 348 -40.64 2.70 -0.21
N VAL A 349 -41.53 3.31 -0.99
CA VAL A 349 -42.47 4.32 -0.51
C VAL A 349 -43.87 3.70 -0.41
N PRO A 350 -44.39 3.44 0.79
CA PRO A 350 -45.75 2.95 0.98
C PRO A 350 -46.78 4.09 0.89
N GLN A 351 -48.03 3.74 0.58
CA GLN A 351 -49.15 4.69 0.56
C GLN A 351 -49.46 5.34 1.92
N THR A 352 -48.88 4.81 3.01
CA THR A 352 -48.97 5.40 4.34
C THR A 352 -48.07 6.62 4.51
N ASN A 353 -47.07 6.83 3.63
CA ASN A 353 -46.19 7.99 3.70
C ASN A 353 -47.01 9.29 3.59
N ALA A 354 -46.76 10.25 4.49
CA ALA A 354 -47.47 11.53 4.52
C ALA A 354 -47.40 12.34 3.22
N PHE A 355 -46.38 12.09 2.38
CA PHE A 355 -46.13 12.79 1.13
C PHE A 355 -46.44 11.94 -0.12
N PHE A 356 -47.02 10.74 0.02
CA PHE A 356 -47.24 9.80 -1.07
C PHE A 356 -47.87 10.46 -2.32
N VAL A 357 -47.31 10.18 -3.50
CA VAL A 357 -47.81 10.66 -4.79
C VAL A 357 -48.25 9.46 -5.61
N ARG A 358 -49.54 9.34 -5.90
CA ARG A 358 -50.09 8.26 -6.72
C ARG A 358 -50.00 8.62 -8.21
N PRO A 359 -49.17 7.92 -9.01
CA PRO A 359 -49.18 8.09 -10.47
C PRO A 359 -50.56 7.76 -11.05
N VAL A 360 -50.92 8.43 -12.14
CA VAL A 360 -52.21 8.17 -12.82
C VAL A 360 -52.28 6.70 -13.26
N GLY A 361 -53.39 6.03 -12.92
CA GLY A 361 -53.60 4.62 -13.24
C GLY A 361 -52.91 3.62 -12.31
N PHE A 362 -52.13 4.07 -11.32
CA PHE A 362 -51.47 3.17 -10.37
C PHE A 362 -52.36 2.82 -9.17
N ALA A 363 -52.77 1.55 -9.08
CA ALA A 363 -53.62 1.02 -8.00
C ALA A 363 -52.84 0.34 -6.85
N GLY A 364 -51.52 0.21 -6.94
CA GLY A 364 -50.72 -0.45 -5.91
C GLY A 364 -50.62 0.34 -4.59
N THR A 365 -50.16 -0.33 -3.54
CA THR A 365 -50.03 0.21 -2.17
C THR A 365 -48.63 0.70 -1.82
N SER A 366 -47.64 0.43 -2.68
CA SER A 366 -46.27 0.94 -2.57
C SER A 366 -45.57 0.93 -3.93
N TYR A 367 -44.53 1.75 -4.08
CA TYR A 367 -43.62 1.73 -5.23
C TYR A 367 -42.19 2.01 -4.77
N THR A 368 -41.23 1.99 -5.69
CA THR A 368 -39.84 2.37 -5.38
C THR A 368 -39.40 3.66 -6.05
N ILE A 369 -38.47 4.37 -5.41
CA ILE A 369 -37.79 5.54 -5.97
C ILE A 369 -36.27 5.34 -5.87
N ASP A 370 -35.57 5.39 -6.99
CA ASP A 370 -34.11 5.47 -7.03
C ASP A 370 -33.70 6.90 -6.65
N TYR A 371 -33.14 7.08 -5.45
CA TYR A 371 -32.99 8.39 -4.80
C TYR A 371 -31.54 8.71 -4.42
N ASN A 372 -31.17 9.98 -4.50
CA ASN A 372 -29.89 10.51 -4.04
C ASN A 372 -30.10 11.58 -2.96
N PHE A 373 -29.41 11.44 -1.83
CA PHE A 373 -29.57 12.30 -0.66
C PHE A 373 -28.73 13.60 -0.73
N ILE A 374 -28.14 13.92 -1.89
CA ILE A 374 -27.26 15.10 -2.09
C ILE A 374 -27.86 16.43 -1.62
N ASN A 375 -29.19 16.57 -1.69
CA ASN A 375 -29.90 17.80 -1.29
C ASN A 375 -30.49 17.74 0.13
N ASP A 376 -30.48 16.56 0.78
CA ASP A 376 -31.15 16.34 2.08
C ASP A 376 -30.17 16.20 3.24
N LEU A 377 -29.06 15.47 3.00
CA LEU A 377 -28.14 15.07 4.04
C LEU A 377 -26.78 15.74 3.88
N PRO A 378 -26.11 16.09 5.00
CA PRO A 378 -24.73 16.49 4.91
C PRO A 378 -23.91 15.35 4.32
N ARG A 379 -22.86 15.71 3.59
CA ARG A 379 -21.93 14.71 3.08
C ARG A 379 -21.32 13.94 4.24
N ASP A 380 -21.31 12.63 4.08
CA ASP A 380 -20.63 11.71 5.00
C ASP A 380 -19.13 12.01 5.03
N GLU A 381 -18.49 11.73 6.15
CA GLU A 381 -17.06 11.98 6.35
C GLU A 381 -16.39 10.71 6.86
N SER A 382 -15.41 10.23 6.11
CA SER A 382 -14.51 9.15 6.51
C SER A 382 -13.22 9.78 6.99
N LYS A 383 -12.91 9.62 8.28
CA LYS A 383 -11.70 10.17 8.89
C LYS A 383 -11.05 9.15 9.79
N GLY A 384 -9.75 9.30 10.03
CA GLY A 384 -9.06 8.36 10.89
C GLY A 384 -7.58 8.66 11.02
N SER A 385 -6.89 7.75 11.70
CA SER A 385 -5.45 7.83 11.89
C SER A 385 -4.81 6.45 12.01
N ALA A 386 -3.53 6.35 11.75
CA ALA A 386 -2.68 5.22 12.07
C ALA A 386 -1.46 5.74 12.82
N THR A 387 -1.30 5.36 14.08
CA THR A 387 -0.16 5.75 14.93
C THR A 387 0.65 4.51 15.25
N ASN A 388 1.95 4.52 14.97
CA ASN A 388 2.86 3.41 15.24
C ASN A 388 4.13 3.92 15.90
N TRP A 389 4.65 3.19 16.88
CA TRP A 389 5.99 3.44 17.40
C TRP A 389 6.63 2.15 17.87
N GLN A 390 7.96 2.11 17.80
CA GLN A 390 8.78 1.01 18.25
C GLN A 390 10.14 1.50 18.72
N VAL A 391 10.70 0.80 19.71
CA VAL A 391 12.09 0.96 20.13
C VAL A 391 12.73 -0.43 20.21
N THR A 392 13.97 -0.53 19.75
CA THR A 392 14.74 -1.77 19.66
C THR A 392 16.16 -1.55 20.21
N PRO A 393 16.37 -1.67 21.53
CA PRO A 393 17.72 -1.75 22.10
C PRO A 393 18.35 -3.12 21.85
N GLY A 394 19.68 -3.13 21.73
CA GLY A 394 20.45 -4.35 21.61
C GLY A 394 21.90 -4.20 22.08
N VAL A 395 22.56 -5.35 22.18
CA VAL A 395 23.97 -5.48 22.54
C VAL A 395 24.67 -6.33 21.50
N ARG A 396 25.93 -5.99 21.24
CA ARG A 396 26.81 -6.72 20.34
C ARG A 396 28.11 -7.03 21.06
N ILE A 397 28.50 -8.29 21.05
CA ILE A 397 29.68 -8.81 21.74
C ILE A 397 30.58 -9.46 20.69
N LYS A 398 31.77 -8.91 20.48
CA LYS A 398 32.83 -9.57 19.71
C LYS A 398 33.44 -10.66 20.60
N LEU A 399 33.47 -11.87 20.08
CA LEU A 399 34.02 -13.06 20.70
C LEU A 399 35.35 -13.43 20.00
N PRO A 400 36.17 -14.32 20.57
CA PRO A 400 37.38 -14.80 19.92
C PRO A 400 37.10 -15.45 18.55
N HIS A 401 38.13 -15.53 17.70
CA HIS A 401 38.07 -16.19 16.38
C HIS A 401 36.98 -15.63 15.45
N ASP A 402 36.86 -14.31 15.40
CA ASP A 402 35.90 -13.56 14.56
C ASP A 402 34.41 -13.78 14.88
N TRP A 403 34.09 -14.55 15.92
CA TRP A 403 32.70 -14.74 16.34
C TRP A 403 32.10 -13.46 16.91
N GLN A 404 30.81 -13.27 16.71
CA GLN A 404 30.05 -12.16 17.26
C GLN A 404 28.69 -12.65 17.72
N PHE A 405 28.36 -12.36 18.96
CA PHE A 405 27.03 -12.52 19.51
C PHE A 405 26.29 -11.19 19.46
N GLU A 406 25.01 -11.21 19.10
CA GLU A 406 24.13 -10.06 19.17
C GLU A 406 22.79 -10.46 19.78
N ALA A 407 22.26 -9.64 20.67
CA ALA A 407 20.93 -9.80 21.23
C ALA A 407 20.17 -8.48 21.19
N LEU A 408 18.90 -8.53 20.82
CA LEU A 408 18.02 -7.36 20.75
C LEU A 408 16.62 -7.68 21.29
N VAL A 409 15.92 -6.64 21.72
CA VAL A 409 14.52 -6.70 22.13
C VAL A 409 13.79 -5.55 21.47
N SER A 410 12.69 -5.84 20.76
CA SER A 410 11.82 -4.84 20.16
C SER A 410 10.53 -4.73 20.96
N TYR A 411 10.12 -3.50 21.27
CA TYR A 411 8.80 -3.22 21.85
C TYR A 411 8.11 -2.13 21.04
N GLY A 412 6.90 -2.41 20.55
CA GLY A 412 6.14 -1.47 19.76
C GLY A 412 4.64 -1.52 20.02
N LYS A 413 3.96 -0.41 19.71
CA LYS A 413 2.50 -0.30 19.74
C LYS A 413 1.98 0.39 18.49
N GLY A 414 0.79 -0.04 18.07
CA GLY A 414 0.02 0.57 16.99
C GLY A 414 -1.40 0.91 17.45
N ASP A 415 -1.93 2.02 16.95
CA ASP A 415 -3.31 2.47 17.14
C ASP A 415 -3.86 3.02 15.83
N ASP A 416 -4.73 2.24 15.20
CA ASP A 416 -5.42 2.57 13.97
C ASP A 416 -6.90 2.88 14.26
N GLN A 417 -7.37 4.04 13.81
CA GLN A 417 -8.75 4.47 13.90
C GLN A 417 -9.32 4.72 12.50
N SER A 418 -10.53 4.22 12.27
CA SER A 418 -11.33 4.56 11.08
C SER A 418 -12.75 4.86 11.52
N ASP A 419 -13.19 6.07 11.24
CA ASP A 419 -14.50 6.60 11.57
C ASP A 419 -15.26 6.99 10.31
N GLN A 420 -16.47 6.48 10.17
CA GLN A 420 -17.47 7.00 9.26
C GLN A 420 -18.56 7.66 10.10
N VAL A 421 -18.65 8.98 9.97
CA VAL A 421 -19.53 9.81 10.81
C VAL A 421 -20.55 10.51 9.91
N ARG A 422 -21.85 10.33 10.23
CA ARG A 422 -23.03 10.77 9.46
C ARG A 422 -23.52 9.78 8.41
N GLY A 423 -23.38 8.48 8.69
CA GLY A 423 -23.96 7.42 7.88
C GLY A 423 -25.49 7.45 7.86
N LEU A 424 -26.07 6.92 6.78
CA LEU A 424 -27.51 6.71 6.65
C LEU A 424 -27.99 5.56 7.55
N ASN A 425 -28.95 5.86 8.41
CA ASN A 425 -29.65 4.87 9.25
C ASN A 425 -30.85 4.31 8.50
N ALA A 426 -30.67 3.14 7.89
CA ALA A 426 -31.71 2.47 7.10
C ALA A 426 -32.98 2.17 7.92
N THR A 427 -32.85 1.83 9.21
CA THR A 427 -33.99 1.54 10.08
C THR A 427 -34.82 2.80 10.33
N ALA A 428 -34.17 3.90 10.69
CA ALA A 428 -34.84 5.18 10.90
C ALA A 428 -35.46 5.72 9.59
N LEU A 429 -34.75 5.57 8.46
CA LEU A 429 -35.27 5.95 7.15
C LEU A 429 -36.52 5.16 6.79
N ASN A 430 -36.53 3.84 6.98
CA ASN A 430 -37.71 3.01 6.70
C ASN A 430 -38.90 3.39 7.59
N ALA A 431 -38.68 3.73 8.86
CA ALA A 431 -39.72 4.24 9.76
C ALA A 431 -40.25 5.62 9.31
N ALA A 432 -39.36 6.51 8.86
CA ALA A 432 -39.76 7.81 8.31
C ALA A 432 -40.51 7.67 6.98
N LEU A 433 -40.16 6.69 6.14
CA LEU A 433 -40.85 6.40 4.89
C LEU A 433 -42.27 5.85 5.12
N THR A 434 -42.53 5.15 6.22
CA THR A 434 -43.86 4.58 6.51
C THR A 434 -44.77 5.53 7.31
N SER A 435 -44.23 6.62 7.85
CA SER A 435 -44.99 7.57 8.68
C SER A 435 -46.03 8.37 7.89
N ASN A 436 -47.24 8.45 8.44
CA ASN A 436 -48.34 9.27 7.93
C ASN A 436 -48.37 10.69 8.52
N ASN A 437 -47.46 11.02 9.43
CA ASN A 437 -47.34 12.34 10.03
C ASN A 437 -46.24 13.15 9.33
N PRO A 438 -46.56 14.28 8.66
CA PRO A 438 -45.57 15.13 7.99
C PRO A 438 -44.40 15.58 8.88
N ALA A 439 -44.59 15.68 10.21
CA ALA A 439 -43.53 16.07 11.14
C ALA A 439 -42.43 15.01 11.29
N THR A 440 -42.75 13.73 11.07
CA THR A 440 -41.82 12.59 11.22
C THR A 440 -41.56 11.84 9.91
N ALA A 441 -42.35 12.10 8.87
CA ALA A 441 -42.19 11.47 7.56
C ALA A 441 -40.95 11.98 6.81
N PHE A 442 -40.32 11.10 6.03
CA PHE A 442 -39.34 11.49 5.02
C PHE A 442 -40.05 11.81 3.70
N ASP A 443 -39.70 12.93 3.08
CA ASP A 443 -40.14 13.36 1.76
C ASP A 443 -39.25 12.72 0.66
N PRO A 444 -39.72 11.69 -0.06
CA PRO A 444 -38.91 11.02 -1.06
C PRO A 444 -38.93 11.72 -2.43
N TYR A 445 -39.41 12.98 -2.51
CA TYR A 445 -39.46 13.77 -3.75
C TYR A 445 -38.51 14.97 -3.75
N GLY A 446 -37.69 15.13 -2.71
CA GLY A 446 -36.64 16.16 -2.66
C GLY A 446 -37.18 17.60 -2.63
N LEU A 447 -38.38 17.82 -2.07
CA LEU A 447 -38.99 19.16 -1.99
C LEU A 447 -38.67 19.88 -0.67
N ALA A 448 -37.68 19.39 0.08
CA ALA A 448 -37.25 19.91 1.37
C ALA A 448 -38.38 20.00 2.43
N ARG A 449 -39.37 19.08 2.38
CA ARG A 449 -40.48 19.02 3.36
C ARG A 449 -40.17 18.16 4.58
N THR A 450 -39.10 17.37 4.54
CA THR A 450 -38.65 16.57 5.69
C THR A 450 -38.20 17.49 6.82
N SER A 451 -38.69 17.25 8.05
CA SER A 451 -38.28 18.04 9.21
C SER A 451 -36.79 17.86 9.53
N ALA A 452 -36.15 18.90 10.08
CA ALA A 452 -34.75 18.84 10.49
C ALA A 452 -34.49 17.71 11.52
N ALA A 453 -35.46 17.43 12.40
CA ALA A 453 -35.37 16.33 13.36
C ALA A 453 -35.36 14.96 12.67
N THR A 454 -36.21 14.75 11.66
CA THR A 454 -36.21 13.52 10.86
C THR A 454 -34.89 13.36 10.09
N LEU A 455 -34.39 14.42 9.45
CA LEU A 455 -33.10 14.39 8.74
C LEU A 455 -31.94 13.99 9.67
N LEU A 456 -31.85 14.60 10.86
CA LEU A 456 -30.87 14.21 11.88
C LEU A 456 -31.04 12.77 12.36
N GLY A 457 -32.29 12.32 12.51
CA GLY A 457 -32.62 10.95 12.92
C GLY A 457 -32.22 9.88 11.89
N ILE A 458 -32.27 10.21 10.59
CA ILE A 458 -31.84 9.29 9.53
C ILE A 458 -30.34 9.41 9.20
N SER A 459 -29.65 10.49 9.57
CA SER A 459 -28.21 10.67 9.35
C SER A 459 -27.36 10.46 10.63
N ASN A 460 -27.78 9.53 11.49
CA ASN A 460 -27.15 9.26 12.78
C ASN A 460 -26.42 7.92 12.87
N PHE A 461 -26.18 7.25 11.74
CA PHE A 461 -25.44 5.99 11.74
C PHE A 461 -23.93 6.26 11.80
N VAL A 462 -23.22 5.51 12.64
CA VAL A 462 -21.76 5.58 12.77
C VAL A 462 -21.16 4.20 12.56
N THR A 463 -20.00 4.17 11.90
CA THR A 463 -19.12 3.01 11.89
C THR A 463 -17.78 3.43 12.46
N LEU A 464 -17.43 2.90 13.63
CA LEU A 464 -16.16 3.15 14.31
C LEU A 464 -15.38 1.84 14.34
N SER A 465 -14.10 1.88 13.99
CA SER A 465 -13.26 0.68 13.88
C SER A 465 -11.85 0.91 14.43
N PRO A 466 -11.69 1.07 15.77
CA PRO A 466 -10.37 1.10 16.40
C PRO A 466 -9.68 -0.26 16.28
N THR A 467 -8.37 -0.25 16.08
CA THR A 467 -7.52 -1.43 16.05
C THR A 467 -6.23 -1.13 16.81
N LEU A 468 -6.05 -1.80 17.95
CA LEU A 468 -4.85 -1.64 18.78
C LEU A 468 -3.93 -2.82 18.57
N ASN A 469 -2.64 -2.55 18.40
CA ASN A 469 -1.60 -3.55 18.23
C ASN A 469 -0.50 -3.38 19.26
N LYS A 470 0.05 -4.50 19.73
CA LYS A 470 1.25 -4.54 20.57
C LYS A 470 2.17 -5.62 20.04
N PHE A 471 3.44 -5.27 19.90
CA PHE A 471 4.50 -6.16 19.45
C PHE A 471 5.58 -6.24 20.52
N VAL A 472 6.00 -7.45 20.84
CA VAL A 472 7.22 -7.72 21.61
C VAL A 472 8.02 -8.74 20.82
N GLY A 473 9.22 -8.37 20.39
CA GLY A 473 10.16 -9.25 19.70
C GLY A 473 11.44 -9.38 20.50
N TYR A 474 12.10 -10.52 20.41
CA TYR A 474 13.46 -10.71 20.90
C TYR A 474 14.22 -11.61 19.95
N GLU A 475 15.49 -11.31 19.76
CA GLU A 475 16.38 -12.10 18.91
C GLU A 475 17.72 -12.25 19.59
N ALA A 476 18.29 -13.45 19.51
CA ALA A 476 19.66 -13.74 19.86
C ALA A 476 20.31 -14.46 18.68
N ARG A 477 21.43 -13.92 18.19
CA ARG A 477 22.14 -14.44 17.02
C ARG A 477 23.63 -14.50 17.26
N LEU A 478 24.24 -15.51 16.66
CA LEU A 478 25.67 -15.76 16.67
C LEU A 478 26.14 -15.88 15.22
N ASN A 479 27.19 -15.17 14.84
CA ASN A 479 27.78 -15.28 13.50
C ASN A 479 29.31 -15.19 13.56
N GLY A 480 30.02 -15.89 12.68
CA GLY A 480 31.48 -15.89 12.63
C GLY A 480 32.06 -16.89 11.63
N THR A 481 33.38 -16.95 11.59
CA THR A 481 34.14 -17.91 10.78
C THR A 481 34.24 -19.26 11.50
N LEU A 482 33.90 -20.35 10.80
CA LEU A 482 34.09 -21.73 11.27
C LEU A 482 35.53 -22.19 11.03
N PHE A 483 36.00 -22.03 9.79
CA PHE A 483 37.35 -22.35 9.34
C PHE A 483 37.58 -21.70 7.97
N SER A 484 38.84 -21.63 7.53
CA SER A 484 39.20 -21.05 6.23
C SER A 484 39.43 -22.15 5.18
N LEU A 485 38.98 -21.88 3.96
CA LEU A 485 39.32 -22.61 2.74
C LEU A 485 40.23 -21.72 1.87
N PRO A 486 40.91 -22.27 0.85
CA PRO A 486 41.67 -21.45 -0.10
C PRO A 486 40.81 -20.38 -0.81
N GLY A 487 39.50 -20.61 -0.94
CA GLY A 487 38.55 -19.63 -1.47
C GLY A 487 38.09 -18.56 -0.45
N GLY A 488 38.48 -18.66 0.81
CA GLY A 488 38.11 -17.73 1.88
C GLY A 488 37.46 -18.42 3.08
N ASP A 489 36.90 -17.61 3.98
CA ASP A 489 36.32 -18.10 5.23
C ASP A 489 34.95 -18.77 5.04
N VAL A 490 34.82 -19.99 5.54
CA VAL A 490 33.52 -20.63 5.73
C VAL A 490 32.86 -20.01 6.95
N LYS A 491 31.71 -19.38 6.75
CA LYS A 491 31.02 -18.62 7.79
C LYS A 491 29.68 -19.25 8.16
N LEU A 492 29.33 -19.18 9.44
CA LEU A 492 28.04 -19.62 9.96
C LEU A 492 27.35 -18.47 10.68
N ALA A 493 26.06 -18.29 10.42
CA ALA A 493 25.15 -17.52 11.25
C ALA A 493 24.07 -18.47 11.79
N ALA A 494 23.74 -18.37 13.07
CA ALA A 494 22.65 -19.10 13.68
C ALA A 494 21.95 -18.23 14.72
N GLY A 495 20.65 -18.40 14.88
CA GLY A 495 19.91 -17.58 15.81
C GLY A 495 18.55 -18.16 16.20
N TYR A 496 18.01 -17.52 17.24
CA TYR A 496 16.67 -17.76 17.74
C TYR A 496 15.94 -16.42 17.82
N GLU A 497 14.70 -16.42 17.33
CA GLU A 497 13.81 -15.27 17.29
C GLU A 497 12.49 -15.67 17.94
N GLY A 498 11.96 -14.82 18.82
CA GLY A 498 10.62 -14.99 19.35
C GLY A 498 9.84 -13.69 19.29
N GLN A 499 8.54 -13.81 19.05
CA GLN A 499 7.64 -12.67 18.95
C GLN A 499 6.27 -12.96 19.58
N GLU A 500 5.72 -11.96 20.27
CA GLU A 500 4.35 -11.92 20.74
C GLU A 500 3.61 -10.74 20.10
N ILE A 501 2.56 -11.05 19.34
CA ILE A 501 1.68 -10.09 18.69
C ILE A 501 0.34 -10.11 19.42
N ARG A 502 -0.10 -8.97 19.93
CA ARG A 502 -1.47 -8.80 20.44
C ARG A 502 -2.22 -7.81 19.57
N THR A 503 -3.41 -8.20 19.15
CA THR A 503 -4.30 -7.38 18.33
C THR A 503 -5.66 -7.30 19.00
N THR A 504 -6.14 -6.08 19.21
CA THR A 504 -7.46 -5.79 19.74
C THR A 504 -8.27 -5.10 18.66
N LEU A 505 -9.24 -5.81 18.10
CA LEU A 505 -10.15 -5.29 17.06
C LEU A 505 -11.42 -4.77 17.72
N GLY A 506 -11.67 -3.48 17.61
CA GLY A 506 -12.92 -2.85 18.06
C GLY A 506 -13.85 -2.54 16.90
N SER A 507 -15.15 -2.63 17.15
CA SER A 507 -16.19 -2.24 16.19
C SER A 507 -17.40 -1.66 16.91
N ALA A 508 -17.89 -0.52 16.43
CA ALA A 508 -19.24 -0.02 16.70
C ALA A 508 -19.92 0.25 15.36
N ARG A 509 -21.14 -0.28 15.18
CA ARG A 509 -21.97 -0.07 13.99
C ARG A 509 -23.41 0.13 14.44
N GLY A 510 -23.93 1.34 14.30
CA GLY A 510 -25.27 1.66 14.80
C GLY A 510 -25.48 3.15 14.92
N VAL A 511 -26.45 3.55 15.74
CA VAL A 511 -26.69 4.96 16.03
C VAL A 511 -25.54 5.58 16.84
N VAL A 512 -25.38 6.90 16.78
CA VAL A 512 -24.49 7.65 17.68
C VAL A 512 -24.72 7.19 19.13
N GLY A 513 -23.63 6.87 19.84
CA GLY A 513 -23.67 6.32 21.20
C GLY A 513 -23.59 4.79 21.28
N THR A 514 -23.61 4.08 20.15
CA THR A 514 -23.36 2.62 20.14
C THR A 514 -21.99 2.31 20.74
N PRO A 515 -21.90 1.44 21.77
CA PRO A 515 -20.63 1.12 22.40
C PRO A 515 -19.73 0.31 21.47
N ILE A 516 -18.42 0.53 21.57
CA ILE A 516 -17.42 -0.25 20.83
C ILE A 516 -17.26 -1.61 21.50
N VAL A 517 -17.45 -2.68 20.72
CA VAL A 517 -17.19 -4.04 21.15
C VAL A 517 -15.79 -4.45 20.72
N TYR A 518 -14.97 -4.89 21.67
CA TYR A 518 -13.58 -5.32 21.42
C TYR A 518 -13.44 -6.83 21.41
N ARG A 519 -12.60 -7.33 20.49
CA ARG A 519 -12.14 -8.71 20.43
C ARG A 519 -10.62 -8.72 20.52
N ASN A 520 -10.08 -9.54 21.41
CA ASN A 520 -8.64 -9.61 21.68
C ASN A 520 -8.06 -10.91 21.14
N PHE A 521 -6.91 -10.80 20.48
CA PHE A 521 -6.20 -11.92 19.90
C PHE A 521 -4.72 -11.86 20.29
N THR A 522 -4.09 -13.02 20.41
CA THR A 522 -2.67 -13.13 20.74
C THR A 522 -2.06 -14.25 19.91
N ARG A 523 -0.92 -13.96 19.28
CA ARG A 523 -0.10 -14.91 18.55
C ARG A 523 1.31 -14.90 19.12
N ARG A 524 1.85 -16.08 19.36
CA ARG A 524 3.26 -16.29 19.68
C ARG A 524 3.93 -17.05 18.56
N VAL A 525 5.13 -16.63 18.19
CA VAL A 525 5.95 -17.30 17.19
C VAL A 525 7.34 -17.49 17.76
N ASP A 526 7.85 -18.70 17.66
CA ASP A 526 9.21 -19.09 18.02
C ASP A 526 9.90 -19.63 16.78
N SER A 527 11.11 -19.16 16.52
CA SER A 527 11.84 -19.48 15.30
C SER A 527 13.30 -19.76 15.59
N ALA A 528 13.84 -20.80 14.96
CA ALA A 528 15.27 -21.09 14.95
C ALA A 528 15.77 -21.11 13.51
N TYR A 529 16.94 -20.53 13.26
CA TYR A 529 17.51 -20.45 11.91
C TYR A 529 19.02 -20.65 11.92
N ALA A 530 19.54 -21.08 10.77
CA ALA A 530 20.97 -21.15 10.48
C ALA A 530 21.23 -20.86 8.99
N GLU A 531 22.37 -20.25 8.70
CA GLU A 531 22.85 -19.89 7.36
C GLU A 531 24.36 -20.16 7.29
N LEU A 532 24.78 -20.92 6.28
CA LEU A 532 26.15 -21.36 6.06
C LEU A 532 26.63 -20.87 4.70
N LEU A 533 27.73 -20.12 4.69
CA LEU A 533 28.40 -19.67 3.47
C LEU A 533 29.73 -20.39 3.29
N VAL A 534 29.95 -20.92 2.09
CA VAL A 534 31.12 -21.72 1.74
C VAL A 534 31.77 -21.14 0.47
N PRO A 535 32.91 -20.44 0.59
CA PRO A 535 33.62 -19.90 -0.56
C PRO A 535 34.68 -20.91 -1.03
N LEU A 536 34.44 -21.53 -2.18
CA LEU A 536 35.30 -22.59 -2.73
C LEU A 536 36.44 -22.01 -3.57
N PHE A 537 36.15 -20.96 -4.35
CA PHE A 537 37.12 -20.27 -5.19
C PHE A 537 37.06 -18.76 -4.97
N SER A 538 38.23 -18.13 -4.97
CA SER A 538 38.48 -16.70 -4.90
C SER A 538 39.58 -16.32 -5.91
N ALA A 539 39.92 -15.04 -5.98
CA ALA A 539 41.05 -14.58 -6.79
C ALA A 539 42.39 -15.24 -6.40
N GLU A 540 42.54 -15.72 -5.16
CA GLU A 540 43.79 -16.29 -4.65
C GLU A 540 44.02 -17.75 -5.09
N ASN A 541 42.95 -18.52 -5.29
CA ASN A 541 43.02 -19.92 -5.72
C ASN A 541 42.29 -20.18 -7.05
N ALA A 542 42.08 -19.12 -7.84
CA ALA A 542 41.37 -19.19 -9.10
C ALA A 542 42.03 -20.17 -10.09
N ILE A 543 41.20 -20.94 -10.78
CA ILE A 543 41.60 -21.81 -11.90
C ILE A 543 40.77 -21.43 -13.14
N PRO A 544 41.19 -21.82 -14.37
CA PRO A 544 40.41 -21.52 -15.56
C PRO A 544 38.94 -21.96 -15.43
N GLY A 545 38.02 -21.02 -15.60
CA GLY A 545 36.57 -21.25 -15.45
C GLY A 545 36.04 -21.11 -14.02
N PHE A 546 36.88 -20.83 -13.02
CA PHE A 546 36.49 -20.60 -11.62
C PHE A 546 37.32 -19.45 -11.04
N GLN A 547 36.96 -18.22 -11.40
CA GLN A 547 37.50 -17.00 -10.80
C GLN A 547 36.98 -16.83 -9.36
N THR A 548 35.69 -17.02 -9.15
CA THR A 548 35.09 -17.13 -7.81
C THR A 548 33.96 -18.15 -7.81
N LEU A 549 33.75 -18.83 -6.68
CA LEU A 549 32.60 -19.70 -6.47
C LEU A 549 32.24 -19.68 -4.99
N THR A 550 31.04 -19.23 -4.68
CA THR A 550 30.51 -19.18 -3.32
C THR A 550 29.16 -19.88 -3.29
N LEU A 551 28.99 -20.75 -2.30
CA LEU A 551 27.74 -21.44 -2.01
C LEU A 551 27.14 -20.89 -0.72
N ASP A 552 25.82 -20.89 -0.65
CA ASP A 552 25.05 -20.56 0.54
C ASP A 552 23.95 -21.60 0.78
N ALA A 553 23.73 -21.93 2.05
CA ALA A 553 22.63 -22.78 2.46
C ALA A 553 22.04 -22.25 3.77
N ALA A 554 20.73 -22.02 3.79
CA ALA A 554 19.99 -21.58 4.96
C ALA A 554 18.80 -22.49 5.27
N ILE A 555 18.46 -22.58 6.54
CA ILE A 555 17.26 -23.28 7.02
C ILE A 555 16.65 -22.52 8.18
N ARG A 556 15.33 -22.43 8.18
CA ARG A 556 14.55 -21.88 9.30
C ARG A 556 13.40 -22.80 9.66
N HIS A 557 13.19 -22.98 10.96
CA HIS A 557 12.01 -23.63 11.52
C HIS A 557 11.20 -22.62 12.32
N ASP A 558 9.92 -22.49 12.04
CA ASP A 558 9.00 -21.59 12.73
C ASP A 558 7.85 -22.36 13.38
N ARG A 559 7.50 -21.99 14.62
CA ARG A 559 6.35 -22.53 15.36
C ARG A 559 5.43 -21.38 15.77
N TYR A 560 4.19 -21.45 15.30
CA TYR A 560 3.11 -20.52 15.63
C TYR A 560 2.17 -21.14 16.67
N SER A 561 1.63 -20.31 17.56
CA SER A 561 0.63 -20.74 18.54
C SER A 561 -0.73 -21.08 17.94
N ASP A 562 -1.05 -20.59 16.74
CA ASP A 562 -2.39 -20.61 16.15
C ASP A 562 -2.48 -21.20 14.73
N VAL A 563 -1.37 -21.34 14.01
CA VAL A 563 -1.36 -21.88 12.62
C VAL A 563 -0.44 -23.08 12.40
N GLY A 564 0.28 -23.54 13.43
CA GLY A 564 1.12 -24.74 13.35
C GLY A 564 2.61 -24.46 13.15
N LYS A 565 3.31 -25.29 12.37
CA LYS A 565 4.77 -25.25 12.19
C LYS A 565 5.14 -25.28 10.71
N THR A 566 6.31 -24.75 10.38
CA THR A 566 6.87 -24.81 9.01
C THR A 566 8.40 -24.87 9.06
N THR A 567 9.01 -25.44 8.02
CA THR A 567 10.46 -25.51 7.85
C THR A 567 10.80 -25.11 6.42
N ASN A 568 11.69 -24.13 6.26
CA ASN A 568 11.97 -23.53 4.96
C ASN A 568 13.48 -23.53 4.69
N PRO A 569 13.96 -24.32 3.70
CA PRO A 569 15.34 -24.25 3.23
C PRO A 569 15.52 -23.20 2.12
N LYS A 570 16.75 -22.72 1.96
CA LYS A 570 17.23 -21.93 0.83
C LYS A 570 18.65 -22.34 0.46
N PHE A 571 18.94 -22.34 -0.83
CA PHE A 571 20.26 -22.57 -1.39
C PHE A 571 20.60 -21.47 -2.39
N GLY A 572 21.86 -21.01 -2.37
CA GLY A 572 22.38 -19.98 -3.26
C GLY A 572 23.72 -20.38 -3.86
N VAL A 573 23.98 -19.93 -5.09
CA VAL A 573 25.29 -20.02 -5.75
C VAL A 573 25.63 -18.71 -6.43
N ASN A 574 26.87 -18.25 -6.25
CA ASN A 574 27.51 -17.21 -7.04
C ASN A 574 28.76 -17.81 -7.67
N TRP A 575 28.85 -17.80 -9.00
CA TRP A 575 29.95 -18.36 -9.76
C TRP A 575 30.44 -17.33 -10.78
N SER A 576 31.69 -16.90 -10.66
CA SER A 576 32.35 -16.08 -11.68
C SER A 576 33.31 -16.96 -12.46
N PRO A 577 33.02 -17.29 -13.74
CA PRO A 577 33.96 -18.06 -14.55
C PRO A 577 35.23 -17.26 -14.89
N VAL A 578 35.08 -15.94 -15.03
CA VAL A 578 36.12 -14.96 -15.35
C VAL A 578 35.85 -13.65 -14.58
N ALA A 579 36.85 -12.78 -14.50
CA ALA A 579 36.67 -11.46 -13.89
C ALA A 579 35.64 -10.62 -14.65
N GLY A 580 34.80 -9.87 -13.92
CA GLY A 580 33.76 -9.00 -14.49
C GLY A 580 32.52 -9.72 -15.01
N PHE A 581 32.43 -11.05 -14.89
CA PHE A 581 31.22 -11.80 -15.24
C PHE A 581 30.86 -12.81 -14.16
N MET A 582 29.67 -12.65 -13.56
CA MET A 582 29.16 -13.53 -12.52
C MET A 582 27.81 -14.11 -12.92
N LEU A 583 27.67 -15.42 -12.76
CA LEU A 583 26.40 -16.14 -12.77
C LEU A 583 25.95 -16.38 -11.33
N ARG A 584 24.66 -16.22 -11.09
CA ARG A 584 24.05 -16.30 -9.76
C ARG A 584 22.76 -17.09 -9.83
N GLY A 585 22.49 -17.94 -8.85
CA GLY A 585 21.27 -18.73 -8.80
C GLY A 585 20.80 -19.02 -7.38
N SER A 586 19.48 -19.09 -7.19
CA SER A 586 18.87 -19.41 -5.91
C SER A 586 17.69 -20.37 -6.06
N TYR A 587 17.45 -21.16 -5.03
CA TYR A 587 16.28 -22.02 -4.88
C TYR A 587 15.87 -22.06 -3.40
N GLY A 588 14.59 -21.92 -3.10
CA GLY A 588 14.11 -22.05 -1.72
C GLY A 588 12.60 -22.09 -1.60
N THR A 589 12.13 -22.48 -0.41
CA THR A 589 10.71 -22.39 -0.07
C THR A 589 10.45 -21.17 0.81
N SER A 590 9.21 -20.70 0.81
CA SER A 590 8.75 -19.59 1.62
C SER A 590 7.31 -19.78 2.05
N PHE A 591 6.89 -19.06 3.07
CA PHE A 591 5.53 -19.20 3.60
C PHE A 591 4.98 -17.88 4.12
N ARG A 592 3.66 -17.84 4.25
CA ARG A 592 2.92 -16.78 4.94
C ARG A 592 1.93 -17.40 5.91
N ALA A 593 2.03 -17.06 7.18
CA ALA A 593 0.97 -17.36 8.14
C ALA A 593 -0.28 -16.51 7.84
N PRO A 594 -1.50 -17.07 7.90
CA PRO A 594 -2.73 -16.29 7.82
C PRO A 594 -2.73 -15.13 8.82
N LEU A 595 -3.24 -13.97 8.41
CA LEU A 595 -3.41 -12.83 9.31
C LEU A 595 -4.41 -13.17 10.43
N ILE A 596 -4.25 -12.56 11.61
CA ILE A 596 -5.21 -12.70 12.71
C ILE A 596 -6.63 -12.36 12.25
N SER A 597 -6.79 -11.29 11.47
CA SER A 597 -8.09 -10.93 10.89
C SER A 597 -8.61 -11.91 9.85
N GLN A 598 -7.74 -12.68 9.18
CA GLN A 598 -8.15 -13.73 8.23
C GLN A 598 -8.69 -14.96 8.98
N ILE A 599 -8.03 -15.37 10.07
CA ILE A 599 -8.45 -16.51 10.89
C ILE A 599 -9.78 -16.25 11.58
N TYR A 600 -9.90 -15.10 12.24
CA TYR A 600 -11.04 -14.85 13.13
C TYR A 600 -12.21 -14.10 12.48
N GLY A 601 -12.00 -13.55 11.28
CA GLY A 601 -12.99 -12.79 10.53
C GLY A 601 -13.44 -11.49 11.21
N ASN A 602 -14.11 -10.62 10.46
CA ASN A 602 -14.66 -9.35 10.98
C ASN A 602 -16.14 -9.46 11.39
N SER A 603 -16.77 -10.63 11.21
CA SER A 603 -18.16 -10.91 11.57
C SER A 603 -18.36 -12.41 11.81
N ASN A 604 -19.51 -12.78 12.37
CA ASN A 604 -19.94 -14.17 12.53
C ASN A 604 -21.44 -14.30 12.19
N ASN A 605 -21.80 -14.10 10.92
CA ASN A 605 -23.18 -13.97 10.46
C ASN A 605 -23.40 -14.57 9.06
N LEU A 606 -24.66 -14.89 8.77
CA LEU A 606 -25.16 -15.17 7.43
C LEU A 606 -25.59 -13.89 6.72
N PHE A 607 -25.39 -13.87 5.41
CA PHE A 607 -25.79 -12.79 4.51
C PHE A 607 -26.58 -13.37 3.34
N GLY A 608 -27.83 -12.95 3.19
CA GLY A 608 -28.59 -13.15 1.96
C GLY A 608 -27.96 -12.30 0.85
N GLN A 609 -27.59 -12.95 -0.25
CA GLN A 609 -26.93 -12.34 -1.40
C GLN A 609 -27.61 -12.73 -2.71
N THR A 610 -27.49 -11.85 -3.71
CA THR A 610 -27.98 -12.08 -5.07
C THR A 610 -26.79 -12.35 -5.97
N TYR A 611 -26.65 -13.61 -6.40
CA TYR A 611 -25.60 -14.07 -7.29
C TYR A 611 -26.04 -13.99 -8.74
N GLN A 612 -25.10 -13.72 -9.64
CA GLN A 612 -25.32 -13.78 -11.07
C GLN A 612 -25.74 -15.20 -11.48
N ASN A 613 -26.82 -15.31 -12.24
CA ASN A 613 -27.30 -16.59 -12.74
C ASN A 613 -26.46 -17.02 -13.97
N PRO A 614 -25.72 -18.14 -13.91
CA PRO A 614 -24.89 -18.58 -15.02
C PRO A 614 -25.70 -18.97 -16.26
N SER A 615 -26.96 -19.37 -16.10
CA SER A 615 -27.86 -19.72 -17.21
C SER A 615 -28.53 -18.50 -17.87
N GLY A 616 -28.21 -17.28 -17.41
CA GLY A 616 -28.93 -16.05 -17.77
C GLY A 616 -30.25 -15.90 -17.01
N GLY A 617 -30.87 -14.72 -17.12
CA GLY A 617 -32.13 -14.39 -16.45
C GLY A 617 -31.96 -13.76 -15.06
N ALA A 618 -32.96 -13.94 -14.19
CA ALA A 618 -32.98 -13.31 -12.87
C ALA A 618 -31.84 -13.82 -11.96
N PRO A 619 -31.21 -12.94 -11.15
CA PRO A 619 -30.21 -13.33 -10.17
C PRO A 619 -30.73 -14.39 -9.19
N LEU A 620 -29.83 -15.27 -8.75
CA LEU A 620 -30.14 -16.32 -7.77
C LEU A 620 -29.92 -15.80 -6.36
N THR A 621 -30.87 -16.03 -5.46
CA THR A 621 -30.69 -15.74 -4.03
C THR A 621 -29.97 -16.89 -3.33
N GLY A 622 -28.87 -16.59 -2.65
CA GLY A 622 -28.11 -17.54 -1.83
C GLY A 622 -27.74 -16.95 -0.48
N PHE A 623 -27.23 -17.80 0.42
CA PHE A 623 -26.84 -17.41 1.77
C PHE A 623 -25.35 -17.66 1.99
N ALA A 624 -24.62 -16.56 2.18
CA ALA A 624 -23.19 -16.58 2.37
C ALA A 624 -22.83 -16.50 3.86
N PHE A 625 -21.93 -17.37 4.33
CA PHE A 625 -21.43 -17.29 5.70
C PHE A 625 -20.16 -16.45 5.79
N SER A 626 -20.14 -15.47 6.70
CA SER A 626 -18.92 -14.77 7.10
C SER A 626 -18.65 -15.05 8.57
N GLY A 627 -17.47 -15.58 8.87
CA GLY A 627 -17.14 -16.13 10.18
C GLY A 627 -15.66 -16.46 10.32
N PRO A 628 -15.24 -16.89 11.51
CA PRO A 628 -13.91 -17.43 11.72
C PRO A 628 -13.71 -18.75 10.95
N ASN A 629 -12.50 -18.96 10.45
CA ASN A 629 -12.02 -20.24 9.98
C ASN A 629 -10.72 -20.59 10.72
N LEU A 630 -10.83 -21.41 11.76
CA LEU A 630 -9.68 -21.81 12.60
C LEU A 630 -8.83 -22.90 11.95
N ASN A 631 -9.25 -23.43 10.80
CA ASN A 631 -8.53 -24.46 10.05
C ASN A 631 -7.61 -23.87 8.98
N LEU A 632 -7.41 -22.54 8.96
CA LEU A 632 -6.49 -21.93 8.02
C LEU A 632 -5.05 -22.41 8.28
N ALA A 633 -4.39 -22.84 7.22
CA ALA A 633 -3.00 -23.24 7.21
C ALA A 633 -2.11 -22.12 6.64
N PRO A 634 -0.78 -22.19 6.84
CA PRO A 634 0.16 -21.37 6.09
C PRO A 634 -0.04 -21.46 4.58
N GLU A 635 0.13 -20.33 3.91
CA GLU A 635 0.29 -20.30 2.45
C GLU A 635 1.76 -20.56 2.13
N GLU A 636 2.06 -21.21 1.01
CA GLU A 636 3.42 -21.73 0.73
C GLU A 636 3.85 -21.40 -0.69
N ALA A 637 5.13 -21.07 -0.85
CA ALA A 637 5.71 -20.77 -2.15
C ALA A 637 7.06 -21.46 -2.37
N THR A 638 7.33 -21.84 -3.60
CA THR A 638 8.64 -22.28 -4.08
C THR A 638 9.17 -21.25 -5.06
N THR A 639 10.38 -20.77 -4.82
CA THR A 639 11.02 -19.74 -5.65
C THR A 639 12.38 -20.21 -6.14
N TRP A 640 12.68 -19.93 -7.41
CA TRP A 640 14.02 -20.05 -7.94
C TRP A 640 14.36 -18.88 -8.85
N SER A 641 15.65 -18.55 -8.92
CA SER A 641 16.16 -17.51 -9.80
C SER A 641 17.48 -17.88 -10.45
N LEU A 642 17.73 -17.34 -11.64
CA LEU A 642 18.99 -17.43 -12.36
C LEU A 642 19.32 -16.04 -12.93
N GLY A 643 20.48 -15.50 -12.59
CA GLY A 643 20.91 -14.17 -13.02
C GLY A 643 22.35 -14.12 -13.46
N ALA A 644 22.68 -13.02 -14.12
CA ALA A 644 24.02 -12.68 -14.57
C ALA A 644 24.33 -11.21 -14.27
N ASP A 645 25.54 -10.96 -13.81
CA ASP A 645 26.13 -9.64 -13.64
C ASP A 645 27.33 -9.51 -14.56
N LEU A 646 27.41 -8.39 -15.27
CA LEU A 646 28.46 -8.08 -16.23
C LEU A 646 29.00 -6.68 -16.00
N ASP A 647 30.25 -6.59 -15.58
CA ASP A 647 31.04 -5.36 -15.56
C ASP A 647 31.70 -5.19 -16.92
N VAL A 648 31.01 -4.50 -17.84
CA VAL A 648 31.50 -4.25 -19.21
C VAL A 648 32.74 -3.35 -19.17
N THR A 649 32.75 -2.38 -18.26
CA THR A 649 33.89 -1.51 -17.93
C THR A 649 33.83 -1.19 -16.44
N SER A 650 34.84 -0.50 -15.89
CA SER A 650 34.80 -0.01 -14.51
C SER A 650 33.64 0.96 -14.21
N ASN A 651 33.01 1.51 -15.25
CA ASN A 651 31.92 2.48 -15.13
C ASN A 651 30.59 2.00 -15.74
N LEU A 652 30.53 0.79 -16.31
CA LEU A 652 29.32 0.23 -16.93
C LEU A 652 29.05 -1.15 -16.37
N ARG A 653 27.98 -1.26 -15.59
CA ARG A 653 27.50 -2.53 -15.03
C ARG A 653 26.11 -2.85 -15.54
N LEU A 654 25.93 -4.09 -15.98
CA LEU A 654 24.66 -4.65 -16.43
C LEU A 654 24.30 -5.87 -15.59
N THR A 655 23.04 -5.96 -15.17
CA THR A 655 22.51 -7.07 -14.39
C THR A 655 21.21 -7.54 -15.02
N ALA A 656 21.01 -8.87 -15.08
CA ALA A 656 19.76 -9.48 -15.50
C ALA A 656 19.44 -10.69 -14.62
N THR A 657 18.16 -10.95 -14.33
CA THR A 657 17.73 -12.06 -13.47
C THR A 657 16.37 -12.58 -13.90
N TYR A 658 16.33 -13.84 -14.32
CA TYR A 658 15.09 -14.56 -14.49
C TYR A 658 14.66 -15.19 -13.16
N TRP A 659 13.36 -15.14 -12.86
CA TRP A 659 12.80 -15.67 -11.64
C TRP A 659 11.46 -16.37 -11.87
N ASN A 660 11.14 -17.33 -11.02
CA ASN A 660 9.83 -18.01 -10.99
C ASN A 660 9.40 -18.23 -9.55
N ILE A 661 8.11 -17.99 -9.29
CA ILE A 661 7.45 -18.18 -8.00
C ILE A 661 6.19 -19.02 -8.26
N GLU A 662 6.12 -20.18 -7.65
CA GLU A 662 4.91 -20.99 -7.51
C GLU A 662 4.36 -20.79 -6.11
N TYR A 663 3.12 -20.33 -5.97
CA TYR A 663 2.51 -19.96 -4.70
C TYR A 663 1.15 -20.63 -4.57
N ILE A 664 1.02 -21.50 -3.58
CA ILE A 664 -0.14 -22.36 -3.35
C ILE A 664 -0.77 -22.11 -1.98
N ASN A 665 -1.96 -22.68 -1.77
CA ASN A 665 -2.73 -22.58 -0.53
C ASN A 665 -3.04 -21.13 -0.13
N GLN A 666 -3.14 -20.20 -1.10
CA GLN A 666 -3.44 -18.81 -0.84
C GLN A 666 -4.81 -18.68 -0.17
N VAL A 667 -4.86 -17.82 0.84
CA VAL A 667 -6.04 -17.51 1.66
C VAL A 667 -6.86 -16.46 0.94
N ASP A 668 -7.96 -16.92 0.36
CA ASP A 668 -8.94 -16.09 -0.32
C ASP A 668 -10.31 -16.17 0.38
N SER A 669 -11.12 -15.12 0.23
CA SER A 669 -12.51 -15.09 0.66
C SER A 669 -13.43 -14.73 -0.51
N TYR A 670 -14.57 -15.40 -0.56
CA TYR A 670 -15.52 -15.29 -1.65
C TYR A 670 -16.85 -14.68 -1.21
N LEU A 671 -16.90 -14.05 -0.03
CA LEU A 671 -18.11 -13.42 0.50
C LEU A 671 -18.67 -12.34 -0.43
N ALA A 672 -17.82 -11.62 -1.17
CA ALA A 672 -18.24 -10.53 -2.05
C ALA A 672 -18.22 -10.89 -3.54
N ASP A 673 -17.88 -12.14 -3.90
CA ASP A 673 -17.87 -12.58 -5.30
C ASP A 673 -19.28 -12.98 -5.75
N LEU A 674 -20.08 -11.99 -6.17
CA LEU A 674 -21.44 -12.21 -6.65
C LEU A 674 -21.49 -12.91 -8.02
N ALA A 675 -20.37 -12.99 -8.74
CA ALA A 675 -20.26 -13.67 -10.03
C ALA A 675 -19.75 -15.11 -9.89
N LEU A 676 -19.46 -15.57 -8.68
CA LEU A 676 -18.84 -16.86 -8.38
C LEU A 676 -19.50 -18.05 -9.07
N LEU A 677 -20.84 -18.05 -9.20
CA LEU A 677 -21.58 -19.14 -9.84
C LEU A 677 -21.30 -19.30 -11.34
N THR A 678 -20.76 -18.27 -12.01
CA THR A 678 -20.31 -18.38 -13.41
C THR A 678 -19.08 -19.27 -13.58
N ARG A 679 -18.40 -19.60 -12.47
CA ARG A 679 -17.18 -20.42 -12.43
C ARG A 679 -17.29 -21.54 -11.39
N GLU A 680 -18.50 -22.01 -11.08
CA GLU A 680 -18.77 -22.97 -10.01
C GLU A 680 -17.95 -24.27 -10.15
N SER A 681 -17.71 -24.76 -11.37
CA SER A 681 -16.89 -25.96 -11.61
C SER A 681 -15.47 -25.84 -11.06
N GLN A 682 -14.93 -24.61 -10.95
CA GLN A 682 -13.61 -24.35 -10.37
C GLN A 682 -13.59 -24.56 -8.85
N PHE A 683 -14.74 -24.73 -8.18
CA PHE A 683 -14.84 -24.97 -6.75
C PHE A 683 -15.32 -26.39 -6.41
N ALA A 684 -15.41 -27.27 -7.40
CA ALA A 684 -15.85 -28.64 -7.20
C ALA A 684 -14.99 -29.35 -6.13
N GLY A 685 -15.66 -30.04 -5.19
CA GLY A 685 -14.99 -30.77 -4.11
C GLY A 685 -14.50 -29.91 -2.93
N THR A 686 -14.56 -28.58 -3.01
CA THR A 686 -14.09 -27.69 -1.92
C THR A 686 -15.11 -27.52 -0.79
N GLY A 687 -16.38 -27.83 -1.03
CA GLY A 687 -17.49 -27.55 -0.11
C GLY A 687 -17.86 -26.06 0.00
N LEU A 688 -17.25 -25.20 -0.81
CA LEU A 688 -17.50 -23.75 -0.80
C LEU A 688 -18.92 -23.42 -1.29
N ILE A 689 -19.40 -24.11 -2.31
CA ILE A 689 -20.75 -23.93 -2.87
C ILE A 689 -21.54 -25.19 -2.56
N LEU A 690 -22.68 -25.02 -1.89
CA LEU A 690 -23.64 -26.10 -1.66
C LEU A 690 -24.97 -25.74 -2.31
N ARG A 691 -25.67 -26.76 -2.85
CA ARG A 691 -26.98 -26.61 -3.49
C ARG A 691 -28.02 -27.54 -2.88
N GLY A 692 -29.30 -27.20 -3.03
CA GLY A 692 -30.43 -28.02 -2.62
C GLY A 692 -30.43 -28.31 -1.11
N THR A 693 -30.69 -29.57 -0.74
CA THR A 693 -30.78 -30.00 0.66
C THR A 693 -29.49 -29.77 1.45
N ALA A 694 -28.32 -29.93 0.82
CA ALA A 694 -27.04 -29.67 1.48
C ALA A 694 -26.87 -28.20 1.89
N ALA A 695 -27.36 -27.27 1.06
CA ALA A 695 -27.35 -25.84 1.39
C ALA A 695 -28.26 -25.52 2.58
N ARG A 696 -29.49 -26.05 2.55
CA ARG A 696 -30.47 -25.95 3.64
C ARG A 696 -29.87 -26.46 4.95
N ASP A 697 -29.37 -27.69 4.94
CA ASP A 697 -28.87 -28.36 6.15
C ASP A 697 -27.69 -27.61 6.75
N ARG A 698 -26.80 -27.06 5.91
CA ARG A 698 -25.70 -26.21 6.37
C ARG A 698 -26.17 -24.91 7.01
N VAL A 699 -27.16 -24.23 6.44
CA VAL A 699 -27.72 -23.00 7.03
C VAL A 699 -28.41 -23.31 8.36
N LEU A 700 -29.22 -24.36 8.43
CA LEU A 700 -29.87 -24.78 9.68
C LEU A 700 -28.85 -25.13 10.77
N GLN A 701 -27.75 -25.81 10.40
CA GLN A 701 -26.65 -26.08 11.33
C GLN A 701 -26.02 -24.81 11.87
N LEU A 702 -25.75 -23.81 11.02
CA LEU A 702 -25.18 -22.52 11.44
C LEU A 702 -26.14 -21.75 12.36
N LEU A 703 -27.43 -21.73 12.05
CA LEU A 703 -28.46 -21.13 12.90
C LEU A 703 -28.51 -21.81 14.28
N ALA A 704 -28.42 -23.14 14.33
CA ALA A 704 -28.35 -23.90 15.58
C ALA A 704 -27.08 -23.61 16.40
N GLN A 705 -26.00 -23.17 15.74
CA GLN A 705 -24.76 -22.71 16.37
C GLN A 705 -24.82 -21.22 16.82
N GLY A 706 -25.97 -20.57 16.69
CA GLY A 706 -26.17 -19.18 17.08
C GLY A 706 -25.70 -18.14 16.04
N VAL A 707 -25.36 -18.56 14.82
CA VAL A 707 -25.11 -17.63 13.71
C VAL A 707 -26.43 -16.96 13.33
N THR A 708 -26.43 -15.64 13.19
CA THR A 708 -27.65 -14.89 12.84
C THR A 708 -27.62 -14.42 11.38
N LEU A 709 -28.80 -14.17 10.81
CA LEU A 709 -28.93 -13.52 9.50
C LEU A 709 -28.77 -12.01 9.67
N ALA A 710 -27.61 -11.47 9.31
CA ALA A 710 -27.31 -10.04 9.46
C ALA A 710 -27.91 -9.17 8.34
N ARG A 711 -28.15 -9.74 7.16
CA ARG A 711 -28.73 -9.04 6.01
C ARG A 711 -29.53 -10.00 5.15
N GLY A 712 -30.66 -9.52 4.61
CA GLY A 712 -31.55 -10.29 3.74
C GLY A 712 -32.66 -10.99 4.53
N THR A 713 -33.52 -11.72 3.82
CA THR A 713 -34.64 -12.50 4.38
C THR A 713 -34.62 -13.89 3.77
N PHE A 714 -34.98 -14.91 4.55
CA PHE A 714 -35.11 -16.27 4.01
C PHE A 714 -36.23 -16.35 2.97
N PRO A 715 -36.12 -17.23 1.95
CA PRO A 715 -37.17 -17.40 0.95
C PRO A 715 -38.48 -17.82 1.62
N GLY A 716 -39.55 -17.04 1.40
CA GLY A 716 -40.83 -17.26 2.08
C GLY A 716 -40.79 -17.08 3.60
N GLY A 717 -39.73 -16.47 4.15
CA GLY A 717 -39.54 -16.30 5.59
C GLY A 717 -39.01 -17.53 6.33
N ASP A 718 -38.74 -18.64 5.63
CA ASP A 718 -38.36 -19.92 6.25
C ASP A 718 -36.96 -20.38 5.80
N PRO A 719 -35.99 -20.59 6.71
CA PRO A 719 -34.66 -21.12 6.36
C PRO A 719 -34.69 -22.51 5.72
N ASN A 720 -35.78 -23.29 5.86
CA ASN A 720 -35.92 -24.58 5.16
C ASN A 720 -35.99 -24.44 3.63
N ASN A 721 -36.32 -23.25 3.13
CA ASN A 721 -36.42 -22.97 1.70
C ASN A 721 -35.10 -22.52 1.06
N VAL A 722 -33.98 -22.56 1.80
CA VAL A 722 -32.67 -22.20 1.26
C VAL A 722 -32.18 -23.27 0.30
N THR A 723 -31.84 -22.88 -0.93
CA THR A 723 -31.35 -23.79 -1.99
C THR A 723 -29.91 -23.52 -2.43
N LEU A 724 -29.30 -22.44 -1.95
CA LEU A 724 -27.93 -22.05 -2.28
C LEU A 724 -27.22 -21.52 -1.04
N TYR A 725 -26.07 -22.10 -0.73
CA TYR A 725 -25.16 -21.67 0.33
C TYR A 725 -23.77 -21.44 -0.25
N VAL A 726 -23.10 -20.40 0.25
CA VAL A 726 -21.71 -20.09 -0.08
C VAL A 726 -20.90 -19.94 1.21
N ASP A 727 -19.78 -20.64 1.34
CA ASP A 727 -18.81 -20.37 2.39
C ASP A 727 -18.00 -19.13 2.03
N GLY A 728 -18.44 -17.98 2.54
CA GLY A 728 -17.77 -16.69 2.34
C GLY A 728 -16.58 -16.47 3.27
N ARG A 729 -16.22 -17.43 4.13
CA ARG A 729 -15.04 -17.30 5.00
C ARG A 729 -13.75 -17.30 4.18
N ASN A 730 -12.65 -16.96 4.85
CA ASN A 730 -11.31 -17.15 4.30
C ASN A 730 -10.99 -18.65 4.19
N ASN A 731 -10.40 -19.09 3.09
CA ASN A 731 -10.03 -20.48 2.81
C ASN A 731 -8.70 -20.59 2.06
N ASN A 732 -7.86 -21.58 2.37
CA ASN A 732 -6.63 -21.89 1.64
C ASN A 732 -6.95 -22.63 0.33
N LEU A 733 -7.24 -21.89 -0.74
CA LEU A 733 -7.63 -22.47 -2.03
C LEU A 733 -6.83 -21.89 -3.20
N GLY A 734 -6.46 -20.61 -3.14
CA GLY A 734 -5.87 -19.91 -4.27
C GLY A 734 -4.49 -20.42 -4.64
N GLN A 735 -4.16 -20.30 -5.92
CA GLN A 735 -2.84 -20.62 -6.47
C GLN A 735 -2.43 -19.59 -7.50
N SER A 736 -1.13 -19.30 -7.58
CA SER A 736 -0.56 -18.48 -8.63
C SER A 736 0.83 -18.95 -9.03
N ASN A 737 1.12 -18.90 -10.33
CA ASN A 737 2.46 -19.11 -10.88
C ASN A 737 2.89 -17.86 -11.64
N THR A 738 3.98 -17.25 -11.19
CA THR A 738 4.47 -15.96 -11.67
C THR A 738 5.93 -16.08 -12.06
N SER A 739 6.32 -15.56 -13.23
CA SER A 739 7.73 -15.50 -13.63
C SER A 739 8.03 -14.25 -14.43
N GLY A 740 9.28 -13.82 -14.40
CA GLY A 740 9.72 -12.61 -15.08
C GLY A 740 11.23 -12.47 -15.18
N LEU A 741 11.64 -11.41 -15.85
CA LEU A 741 13.01 -10.95 -16.01
C LEU A 741 13.13 -9.57 -15.35
N ASP A 742 14.00 -9.45 -14.37
CA ASP A 742 14.45 -8.16 -13.83
C ASP A 742 15.78 -7.79 -14.48
N PHE A 743 15.99 -6.53 -14.82
CA PHE A 743 17.25 -6.06 -15.39
C PHE A 743 17.57 -4.64 -14.95
N THR A 744 18.87 -4.35 -14.84
CA THR A 744 19.41 -3.06 -14.43
C THR A 744 20.65 -2.74 -15.24
N GLY A 745 20.86 -1.47 -15.57
CA GLY A 745 22.08 -0.94 -16.15
C GLY A 745 22.46 0.38 -15.48
N ASN A 746 23.72 0.51 -15.10
CA ASN A 746 24.30 1.74 -14.58
C ASN A 746 25.53 2.08 -15.43
N TRP A 747 25.57 3.31 -15.95
CA TRP A 747 26.69 3.82 -16.72
C TRP A 747 27.09 5.20 -16.24
N ARG A 748 28.31 5.32 -15.71
CA ARG A 748 28.91 6.59 -15.32
C ARG A 748 29.87 7.07 -16.41
N VAL A 749 29.68 8.30 -16.87
CA VAL A 749 30.49 8.92 -17.93
C VAL A 749 31.07 10.23 -17.39
N PRO A 750 32.23 10.18 -16.73
CA PRO A 750 32.97 11.40 -16.41
C PRO A 750 33.46 12.04 -17.71
N THR A 751 33.32 13.36 -17.82
CA THR A 751 33.83 14.14 -18.96
C THR A 751 34.98 15.03 -18.51
N ALA A 752 35.83 15.45 -19.44
CA ALA A 752 37.01 16.25 -19.11
C ALA A 752 36.69 17.67 -18.59
N SER A 753 35.55 18.25 -19.00
CA SER A 753 35.26 19.67 -18.71
C SER A 753 33.80 20.01 -18.41
N ILE A 754 32.85 19.11 -18.69
CA ILE A 754 31.41 19.38 -18.53
C ILE A 754 30.79 18.53 -17.42
N GLY A 755 31.59 18.00 -16.50
CA GLY A 755 31.08 17.24 -15.35
C GLY A 755 30.84 15.76 -15.64
N THR A 756 29.96 15.12 -14.88
CA THR A 756 29.69 13.68 -14.97
C THR A 756 28.24 13.41 -15.37
N PHE A 757 28.05 12.56 -16.37
CA PHE A 757 26.75 11.99 -16.69
C PHE A 757 26.61 10.62 -16.02
N THR A 758 25.45 10.37 -15.42
CA THR A 758 25.09 9.04 -14.92
C THR A 758 23.80 8.60 -15.58
N PHE A 759 23.85 7.49 -16.31
CA PHE A 759 22.70 6.84 -16.92
C PHE A 759 22.31 5.64 -16.04
N ASN A 760 21.07 5.63 -15.56
CA ASN A 760 20.50 4.49 -14.84
C ASN A 760 19.29 3.98 -15.62
N GLY A 761 19.20 2.67 -15.80
CA GLY A 761 18.02 2.01 -16.34
C GLY A 761 17.70 0.78 -15.49
N SER A 762 16.43 0.57 -15.19
CA SER A 762 15.95 -0.67 -14.58
C SER A 762 14.58 -1.04 -15.14
N GLY A 763 14.27 -2.33 -15.14
CA GLY A 763 12.98 -2.80 -15.62
C GLY A 763 12.66 -4.21 -15.17
N THR A 764 11.36 -4.50 -15.15
CA THR A 764 10.81 -5.84 -14.92
C THR A 764 9.89 -6.19 -16.06
N TYR A 765 10.15 -7.34 -16.70
CA TYR A 765 9.31 -7.93 -17.74
C TYR A 765 8.70 -9.23 -17.25
N LEU A 766 7.38 -9.26 -17.12
CA LEU A 766 6.64 -10.44 -16.66
C LEU A 766 6.41 -11.41 -17.82
N THR A 767 6.96 -12.62 -17.71
CA THR A 767 6.79 -13.69 -18.71
C THR A 767 5.54 -14.50 -18.46
N ASN A 768 5.10 -14.67 -17.21
CA ASN A 768 3.91 -15.44 -16.86
C ASN A 768 3.22 -14.87 -15.60
N TYR A 769 1.89 -14.89 -15.59
CA TYR A 769 1.07 -14.66 -14.39
C TYR A 769 -0.24 -15.44 -14.52
N LYS A 770 -0.26 -16.66 -14.01
CA LYS A 770 -1.43 -17.54 -14.02
C LYS A 770 -1.98 -17.70 -12.62
N THR A 771 -3.29 -17.60 -12.46
CA THR A 771 -3.98 -17.78 -11.16
C THR A 771 -5.08 -18.81 -11.27
N ALA A 772 -5.27 -19.62 -10.23
CA ALA A 772 -6.43 -20.49 -10.03
C ALA A 772 -7.06 -20.18 -8.67
N VAL A 773 -8.40 -20.22 -8.60
CA VAL A 773 -9.16 -19.92 -7.37
C VAL A 773 -9.29 -21.11 -6.43
N SER A 774 -8.96 -22.31 -6.91
CA SER A 774 -8.89 -23.53 -6.11
C SER A 774 -7.87 -24.48 -6.73
N PRO A 775 -7.47 -25.55 -6.01
CA PRO A 775 -6.61 -26.59 -6.57
C PRO A 775 -7.20 -27.33 -7.79
N ALA A 776 -8.53 -27.41 -7.89
CA ALA A 776 -9.22 -28.02 -9.03
C ALA A 776 -9.51 -26.99 -10.15
N GLY A 777 -9.26 -25.70 -9.89
CA GLY A 777 -9.53 -24.62 -10.84
C GLY A 777 -8.53 -24.61 -11.99
N THR A 778 -9.00 -24.36 -13.20
CA THR A 778 -8.11 -24.16 -14.36
C THR A 778 -7.31 -22.86 -14.19
N PRO A 779 -5.97 -22.88 -14.29
CA PRO A 779 -5.16 -21.67 -14.24
C PRO A 779 -5.48 -20.72 -15.39
N ILE A 780 -5.85 -19.48 -15.06
CA ILE A 780 -6.15 -18.42 -16.03
C ILE A 780 -4.97 -17.46 -16.08
N ASN A 781 -4.49 -17.15 -17.29
CA ASN A 781 -3.48 -16.11 -17.47
C ASN A 781 -4.12 -14.72 -17.30
N LYS A 782 -3.71 -14.00 -16.27
CA LYS A 782 -4.16 -12.63 -15.98
C LYS A 782 -3.11 -11.57 -16.28
N ARG A 783 -1.93 -11.98 -16.78
CA ARG A 783 -0.84 -11.08 -17.16
C ARG A 783 -1.34 -9.99 -18.12
N ASN A 784 -0.97 -8.74 -17.85
CA ASN A 784 -1.26 -7.61 -18.72
C ASN A 784 -2.75 -7.35 -18.97
N THR A 785 -3.56 -7.58 -17.95
CA THR A 785 -4.98 -7.21 -17.94
C THR A 785 -5.26 -6.19 -16.85
N ILE A 786 -6.35 -5.45 -16.96
CA ILE A 786 -6.77 -4.45 -15.96
C ILE A 786 -6.74 -5.06 -14.55
N PHE A 787 -6.31 -4.28 -13.55
CA PHE A 787 -6.20 -4.70 -12.15
C PHE A 787 -5.21 -5.84 -11.87
N ASN A 788 -4.44 -6.29 -12.86
CA ASN A 788 -3.46 -7.36 -12.70
C ASN A 788 -2.06 -6.85 -13.06
N PRO A 789 -0.99 -7.59 -12.69
CA PRO A 789 0.37 -7.19 -12.97
C PRO A 789 0.60 -6.91 -14.47
N LEU A 790 1.09 -5.71 -14.76
CA LEU A 790 1.39 -5.23 -16.11
C LEU A 790 2.60 -5.96 -16.69
N LYS A 791 2.63 -6.24 -18.00
CA LYS A 791 3.70 -7.09 -18.56
C LYS A 791 5.09 -6.47 -18.43
N PHE A 792 5.18 -5.14 -18.39
CA PHE A 792 6.44 -4.42 -18.43
C PHE A 792 6.35 -3.09 -17.69
N LYS A 793 7.26 -2.89 -16.75
CA LYS A 793 7.50 -1.63 -16.05
C LYS A 793 8.98 -1.33 -16.11
N ALA A 794 9.34 -0.08 -16.36
CA ALA A 794 10.73 0.36 -16.42
C ALA A 794 10.90 1.78 -15.89
N ARG A 795 12.12 2.08 -15.45
CA ARG A 795 12.59 3.38 -15.02
C ARG A 795 13.92 3.66 -15.70
N GLY A 796 14.03 4.80 -16.37
CA GLY A 796 15.28 5.33 -16.89
C GLY A 796 15.56 6.69 -16.27
N SER A 797 16.81 7.02 -15.99
CA SER A 797 17.18 8.37 -15.61
C SER A 797 18.55 8.76 -16.15
N VAL A 798 18.70 10.04 -16.48
CA VAL A 798 19.97 10.66 -16.81
C VAL A 798 20.19 11.79 -15.82
N SER A 799 21.29 11.71 -15.08
CA SER A 799 21.74 12.76 -14.17
C SER A 799 23.01 13.40 -14.71
N TRP A 800 23.08 14.73 -14.65
CA TRP A 800 24.22 15.53 -15.03
C TRP A 800 24.68 16.35 -13.82
N ASP A 801 25.84 16.00 -13.28
CA ASP A 801 26.51 16.75 -12.22
C ASP A 801 27.60 17.63 -12.86
N ILE A 802 27.40 18.95 -12.82
CA ILE A 802 28.35 19.96 -13.32
C ILE A 802 28.76 20.90 -12.19
N GLY A 803 29.29 20.34 -11.10
CA GLY A 803 29.85 21.11 -9.99
C GLY A 803 28.76 21.63 -9.05
N PRO A 804 28.41 22.93 -9.09
CA PRO A 804 27.32 23.47 -8.26
C PRO A 804 25.92 23.06 -8.68
N MET A 805 25.73 22.61 -9.92
CA MET A 805 24.41 22.27 -10.45
C MET A 805 24.29 20.78 -10.72
N LEU A 806 23.17 20.20 -10.29
CA LEU A 806 22.73 18.88 -10.71
C LEU A 806 21.41 18.99 -11.48
N ALA A 807 21.36 18.38 -12.66
CA ALA A 807 20.15 18.24 -13.45
C ALA A 807 19.82 16.75 -13.63
N GLN A 808 18.56 16.37 -13.45
CA GLN A 808 18.12 15.00 -13.67
C GLN A 808 16.82 14.97 -14.46
N VAL A 809 16.78 14.05 -15.42
CA VAL A 809 15.55 13.62 -16.10
C VAL A 809 15.29 12.18 -15.73
N THR A 810 14.08 11.88 -15.25
CA THR A 810 13.62 10.52 -14.98
C THR A 810 12.41 10.21 -15.85
N VAL A 811 12.41 9.04 -16.49
CA VAL A 811 11.31 8.52 -17.29
C VAL A 811 10.84 7.23 -16.63
N MET A 812 9.57 7.21 -16.24
CA MET A 812 8.89 5.99 -15.81
C MET A 812 8.05 5.49 -16.97
N HIS A 813 8.11 4.20 -17.29
CA HIS A 813 7.27 3.59 -18.31
C HIS A 813 6.50 2.42 -17.74
N VAL A 814 5.19 2.39 -17.98
CA VAL A 814 4.32 1.26 -17.69
C VAL A 814 3.55 0.90 -18.96
N ASN A 815 3.56 -0.37 -19.35
CA ASN A 815 3.07 -0.77 -20.65
C ASN A 815 1.53 -0.76 -20.77
N GLY A 816 1.03 -0.67 -22.00
CA GLY A 816 -0.40 -0.80 -22.29
C GLY A 816 -0.94 -2.23 -22.10
N TYR A 817 -2.19 -2.36 -21.70
CA TYR A 817 -2.81 -3.61 -21.27
C TYR A 817 -4.24 -3.77 -21.80
N VAL A 818 -4.85 -4.92 -21.54
CA VAL A 818 -6.21 -5.23 -21.99
C VAL A 818 -7.20 -5.03 -20.84
N ASN A 819 -8.16 -4.13 -21.03
CA ASN A 819 -9.32 -4.00 -20.17
C ASN A 819 -10.34 -5.10 -20.50
N THR A 820 -10.40 -6.09 -19.62
CA THR A 820 -11.31 -7.25 -19.67
C THR A 820 -12.58 -7.05 -18.85
N ALA A 821 -12.78 -5.87 -18.26
CA ALA A 821 -13.98 -5.54 -17.48
C ALA A 821 -15.20 -5.20 -18.36
N ILE A 822 -15.01 -5.12 -19.69
CA ILE A 822 -16.04 -4.82 -20.68
C ILE A 822 -15.96 -5.78 -21.87
N THR A 823 -17.06 -5.91 -22.61
CA THR A 823 -17.13 -6.69 -23.85
C THR A 823 -17.61 -5.77 -25.00
N PRO A 824 -16.90 -5.71 -26.14
CA PRO A 824 -15.58 -6.32 -26.38
C PRO A 824 -14.49 -5.69 -25.50
N ASN A 825 -13.42 -6.45 -25.24
CA ASN A 825 -12.28 -5.97 -24.47
C ASN A 825 -11.68 -4.71 -25.12
N GLN A 826 -11.21 -3.76 -24.30
CA GLN A 826 -10.54 -2.53 -24.76
C GLN A 826 -9.02 -2.64 -24.58
N ASN A 827 -8.26 -2.17 -25.57
CA ASN A 827 -6.82 -1.95 -25.40
C ASN A 827 -6.59 -0.58 -24.74
N VAL A 828 -5.90 -0.58 -23.62
CA VAL A 828 -5.47 0.61 -22.89
C VAL A 828 -4.02 0.91 -23.24
N THR A 829 -3.71 2.18 -23.52
CA THR A 829 -2.37 2.61 -23.92
C THR A 829 -1.39 2.59 -22.74
N SER A 830 -0.09 2.64 -23.03
CA SER A 830 0.94 2.80 -21.99
C SER A 830 0.87 4.16 -21.30
N PHE A 831 1.47 4.24 -20.11
CA PHE A 831 1.68 5.48 -19.37
C PHE A 831 3.17 5.77 -19.24
N THR A 832 3.61 6.99 -19.54
CA THR A 832 5.04 7.36 -19.53
C THR A 832 5.25 8.79 -19.04
N PRO A 833 5.10 9.05 -17.73
CA PRO A 833 5.41 10.36 -17.16
C PRO A 833 6.93 10.60 -17.17
N VAL A 834 7.28 11.88 -17.30
CA VAL A 834 8.68 12.37 -17.27
C VAL A 834 8.80 13.34 -16.12
N ASP A 835 9.78 13.12 -15.25
CA ASP A 835 10.09 13.99 -14.12
C ASP A 835 11.41 14.72 -14.38
N LEU A 836 11.45 16.00 -13.98
CA LEU A 836 12.61 16.87 -14.11
C LEU A 836 13.00 17.40 -12.73
N VAL A 837 14.30 17.38 -12.42
CA VAL A 837 14.86 17.93 -11.19
C VAL A 837 16.07 18.79 -11.52
N LEU A 838 16.12 19.97 -10.92
CA LEU A 838 17.29 20.85 -10.90
C LEU A 838 17.65 21.14 -9.44
N ALA A 839 18.91 21.00 -9.08
CA ALA A 839 19.42 21.33 -7.75
C ALA A 839 20.66 22.21 -7.86
N PHE A 840 20.76 23.20 -6.99
CA PHE A 840 21.85 24.18 -6.94
C PHE A 840 22.47 24.20 -5.55
N ASP A 841 23.73 23.82 -5.44
CA ASP A 841 24.54 23.89 -4.22
C ASP A 841 25.18 25.28 -4.11
N LEU A 842 24.67 26.11 -3.19
CA LEU A 842 25.11 27.49 -3.07
C LEU A 842 26.56 27.62 -2.59
N GLY A 843 27.06 26.67 -1.80
CA GLY A 843 28.46 26.65 -1.37
C GLY A 843 29.40 26.47 -2.54
N LYS A 844 29.09 25.52 -3.42
CA LYS A 844 29.85 25.32 -4.67
C LYS A 844 29.70 26.49 -5.66
N MET A 845 28.67 27.33 -5.51
CA MET A 845 28.52 28.60 -6.25
C MET A 845 29.28 29.78 -5.61
N GLY A 846 29.99 29.56 -4.51
CA GLY A 846 30.78 30.59 -3.83
C GLY A 846 29.98 31.42 -2.79
N ALA A 847 28.82 30.95 -2.35
CA ALA A 847 28.10 31.62 -1.27
C ALA A 847 28.91 31.58 0.03
N SER A 848 29.01 32.73 0.71
CA SER A 848 29.68 32.84 2.01
C SER A 848 28.90 32.10 3.09
N ARG A 849 29.56 31.76 4.21
CA ARG A 849 28.85 31.39 5.44
C ARG A 849 27.88 32.53 5.82
N PRO A 850 26.62 32.24 6.21
CA PRO A 850 26.04 30.94 6.58
C PRO A 850 25.38 30.14 5.44
N PHE A 851 25.40 30.62 4.19
CA PHE A 851 24.62 30.04 3.09
C PHE A 851 25.34 28.90 2.33
N SER A 852 26.60 28.62 2.66
CA SER A 852 27.42 27.61 1.97
C SER A 852 26.91 26.17 2.11
N GLY A 853 26.03 25.88 3.08
CA GLY A 853 25.42 24.57 3.28
C GLY A 853 24.03 24.42 2.67
N ILE A 854 23.58 25.38 1.85
CA ILE A 854 22.23 25.41 1.29
C ILE A 854 22.20 24.82 -0.12
N THR A 855 21.23 23.95 -0.36
CA THR A 855 20.83 23.48 -1.70
C THR A 855 19.43 23.96 -2.02
N LEU A 856 19.26 24.59 -3.18
CA LEU A 856 17.95 24.98 -3.72
C LEU A 856 17.52 23.98 -4.79
N GLY A 857 16.28 23.53 -4.76
CA GLY A 857 15.73 22.56 -5.70
C GLY A 857 14.49 23.09 -6.44
N ILE A 858 14.39 22.74 -7.71
CA ILE A 858 13.18 22.89 -8.54
C ILE A 858 12.85 21.54 -9.14
N GLU A 859 11.60 21.13 -9.01
CA GLU A 859 11.13 19.82 -9.43
C GLU A 859 9.87 19.99 -10.28
N VAL A 860 9.77 19.25 -11.38
CA VAL A 860 8.54 19.13 -12.16
C VAL A 860 8.25 17.66 -12.36
N ARG A 861 7.32 17.13 -11.57
CA ARG A 861 6.82 15.75 -11.74
C ARG A 861 5.75 15.73 -12.83
N ASN A 862 5.82 14.73 -13.70
CA ASN A 862 4.99 14.64 -14.91
C ASN A 862 5.04 15.94 -15.73
N ALA A 863 6.25 16.37 -16.11
CA ALA A 863 6.55 17.63 -16.80
C ALA A 863 5.77 17.81 -18.11
N LEU A 864 5.48 16.72 -18.81
CA LEU A 864 4.70 16.70 -20.05
C LEU A 864 3.17 16.74 -19.81
N ASP A 865 2.73 16.74 -18.54
CA ASP A 865 1.33 16.72 -18.13
C ASP A 865 0.55 15.56 -18.76
N SER A 866 1.20 14.41 -18.88
CA SER A 866 0.60 13.20 -19.41
C SER A 866 -0.55 12.78 -18.50
N GLY A 867 -1.78 12.79 -19.02
CA GLY A 867 -2.93 12.24 -18.32
C GLY A 867 -2.83 10.71 -18.16
N PRO A 868 -3.52 10.11 -17.18
CA PRO A 868 -3.60 8.66 -17.11
C PRO A 868 -4.26 8.11 -18.39
N PRO A 869 -3.86 6.91 -18.88
CA PRO A 869 -4.52 6.26 -20.00
C PRO A 869 -6.02 6.10 -19.72
N TYR A 870 -6.85 6.41 -20.71
CA TYR A 870 -8.29 6.24 -20.59
C TYR A 870 -8.65 4.75 -20.48
N VAL A 871 -9.51 4.44 -19.51
CA VAL A 871 -10.06 3.10 -19.29
C VAL A 871 -11.57 3.20 -19.23
N ASN A 872 -12.25 2.47 -20.14
CA ASN A 872 -13.71 2.34 -20.14
C ASN A 872 -14.14 1.48 -18.95
N LEU A 873 -14.38 2.16 -17.84
CA LEU A 873 -14.60 1.58 -16.53
C LEU A 873 -15.50 2.52 -15.73
N ALA A 874 -16.63 2.01 -15.25
CA ALA A 874 -17.55 2.76 -14.40
C ALA A 874 -16.81 3.36 -13.17
N PRO A 875 -17.12 4.59 -12.77
CA PRO A 875 -16.70 5.10 -11.47
C PRO A 875 -17.03 4.13 -10.34
N SER A 876 -16.11 4.00 -9.39
CA SER A 876 -16.28 3.12 -8.23
C SER A 876 -15.87 3.82 -6.94
N SER A 877 -16.45 3.41 -5.82
CA SER A 877 -16.08 3.92 -4.49
C SER A 877 -14.64 3.60 -4.07
N ASN A 878 -13.96 2.73 -4.83
CA ASN A 878 -12.61 2.25 -4.58
C ASN A 878 -11.51 3.05 -5.30
N GLY A 879 -11.87 4.13 -5.99
CA GLY A 879 -10.93 5.12 -6.56
C GLY A 879 -10.75 5.07 -8.09
N SER A 880 -11.09 3.96 -8.75
CA SER A 880 -11.01 3.82 -10.22
C SER A 880 -12.29 4.29 -10.92
N GLY A 881 -12.15 4.77 -12.16
CA GLY A 881 -13.25 5.25 -13.02
C GLY A 881 -12.75 6.15 -14.14
N GLY A 882 -12.86 5.73 -15.39
CA GLY A 882 -12.23 6.42 -16.53
C GLY A 882 -10.69 6.27 -16.60
N TYR A 883 -10.07 5.68 -15.56
CA TYR A 883 -8.66 5.32 -15.47
C TYR A 883 -8.47 4.13 -14.51
N ASP A 884 -7.30 3.49 -14.56
CA ASP A 884 -6.89 2.43 -13.62
C ASP A 884 -5.90 2.95 -12.57
N ALA A 885 -6.33 2.96 -11.31
CA ALA A 885 -5.55 3.45 -10.19
C ALA A 885 -4.34 2.57 -9.82
N SER A 886 -4.24 1.33 -10.33
CA SER A 886 -3.03 0.50 -10.12
C SER A 886 -1.90 0.83 -11.10
N GLY A 887 -2.23 1.32 -12.29
CA GLY A 887 -1.26 1.55 -13.37
C GLY A 887 -0.85 3.00 -13.58
N ALA A 888 -1.67 3.97 -13.16
CA ALA A 888 -1.41 5.39 -13.40
C ALA A 888 -1.91 6.30 -12.26
N SER A 889 -1.27 7.45 -12.12
CA SER A 889 -1.67 8.50 -11.18
C SER A 889 -2.62 9.50 -11.85
N PRO A 890 -3.73 9.90 -11.21
CA PRO A 890 -4.62 10.94 -11.73
C PRO A 890 -4.19 12.36 -11.31
N ILE A 891 -3.09 12.55 -10.57
CA ILE A 891 -2.71 13.87 -10.03
C ILE A 891 -2.38 14.88 -11.14
N GLY A 892 -1.76 14.44 -12.24
CA GLY A 892 -1.27 15.32 -13.31
C GLY A 892 0.11 15.92 -12.98
N ARG A 893 0.49 17.01 -13.65
CA ARG A 893 1.75 17.72 -13.39
C ARG A 893 1.77 18.37 -12.00
N VAL A 894 2.90 18.22 -11.30
CA VAL A 894 3.17 18.91 -10.03
C VAL A 894 4.50 19.64 -10.15
N MET A 895 4.49 20.95 -9.88
CA MET A 895 5.70 21.76 -9.78
C MET A 895 6.03 21.97 -8.31
N ALA A 896 7.28 21.78 -7.92
CA ALA A 896 7.72 21.98 -6.56
C ALA A 896 9.02 22.77 -6.48
N ALA A 897 9.18 23.47 -5.36
CA ALA A 897 10.42 24.10 -4.95
C ALA A 897 10.84 23.54 -3.60
N SER A 898 12.14 23.34 -3.42
CA SER A 898 12.72 22.84 -2.18
C SER A 898 13.93 23.65 -1.75
N ILE A 899 14.15 23.69 -0.44
CA ILE A 899 15.35 24.20 0.18
C ILE A 899 15.84 23.15 1.18
N ARG A 900 17.13 22.85 1.13
CA ARG A 900 17.81 22.02 2.11
C ARG A 900 18.98 22.80 2.67
N ALA A 901 19.19 22.71 3.98
CA ALA A 901 20.30 23.35 4.67
C ALA A 901 21.03 22.32 5.54
N LYS A 902 22.35 22.21 5.39
CA LYS A 902 23.24 21.39 6.21
C LYS A 902 24.17 22.32 7.00
N PHE A 903 24.28 22.10 8.31
CA PHE A 903 25.07 22.89 9.26
C PHE A 903 26.06 22.03 10.02
#